data_AF-A0A6L7XCF3-F1
#
_entry.id   AF-A0A6L7XCF3-F1
#
_cell.length_a   1.000
_cell.length_b   1.000
_cell.length_c   1.000
_cell.angle_alpha   90.00
_cell.angle_beta   90.00
_cell.angle_gamma   90.00
#
_symmetry.space_group_name_H-M   'P 1'
#
loop_
_entity.id
_entity.type
_entity.pdbx_description
1 polymer ?
#
loop_
_entity_poly.entity_id
_entity_poly.type
_entity_poly.pdbx_seq_one_letter_code
_entity_poly.pdbx_strand_id
1 'polypeptide(L)'
;MTAFRARARAVDMLGRQQIANLPTALSELFKNSHDAYATSARADFYRAADMLVVTDDGVGMDRETFEQSWLTIATESKLDQGSAPKPRGMKRRVQLGEKGIGRFAIGALGSQVLVVSKRESCPAVAALVNWKMFELPHIDLDAVPIGLIELDSGELSDTDLARLKEPLADAVARFRGMDRSKRWQGQVDEIEAALDAMPDDPYRTIPDLEPIGKSGTAFLISPVSEELPAEIEAPGPNEASLFVRTLHGFTDAWLGSPTTTDFTVDFVDHRPGGDVESLLLPDHFFKASDFGRADHHIEGEFDKDGHFSGTIRIFDEEPAELEVSCPPSLKPRCGPFSFQLGVVQGLPSESRLDPEGFGAMTKRLGQLGGLYVYMDGIRVQPYGRPDVDYLEIEERRSRGAGYYYFSYRRVFGALSLTSKQNPELHEKAGREGFTRGRAYSSFRTLLVNLLVELAARYFRSDAPESRVYEKGRERLVREDRLRKERDRRAAAGRRRLRSQLATALQYLQETDFQEQASRIVHALTSHLERAERLQPATRQVAEAKRALERLLEPLEFDEPEGFAATEQMRRDMTLVERGAADAEQSYVAPAFASGDELAARTEARLVAVEADVRERREFVEGRLTAARRRVATAENEGRRALTTLSETVGSALQGVLAAFNSGLGDIAQPSAPDSAGWIQEQAEFERAVDALAAESGRALARVANMIQASELVFSSGAPAPTELAAAADAEIVELRAQADDQLELVQLGMALAVVDHEVWATVANIRSDVRKVGSWAKKNPQLVRLYEDLRRDFDHLDSYLTLLTPMQRRLRRAKTTIKGSDISRYLRELFWGRLKDVGVEINASRDFQAVKISGYASTFYPVFINLVDNSLYWIRQAGTEPTGSIELDARGETLVYRDSGPGIADEIAGRVFDFGFTTKPGGRGLGLAIASQVLDRAGWSIRLDDCQDGSQFLIQQRRNNR
;
A
#
# COMPACT_ATOMS: atom_id res chain seq x y z
N MET A 1 18.59 -72.11 -8.75
CA MET A 1 17.95 -71.02 -9.52
C MET A 1 18.25 -69.71 -8.83
N THR A 2 18.93 -68.78 -9.49
CA THR A 2 19.15 -67.42 -8.99
C THR A 2 17.93 -66.56 -9.30
N ALA A 3 17.18 -66.15 -8.28
CA ALA A 3 16.03 -65.24 -8.40
C ALA A 3 16.45 -63.80 -8.07
N PHE A 4 15.74 -62.81 -8.62
CA PHE A 4 15.86 -61.41 -8.20
C PHE A 4 15.49 -61.27 -6.73
N ARG A 5 16.26 -60.49 -5.97
CA ARG A 5 15.96 -60.12 -4.57
C ARG A 5 15.71 -58.63 -4.46
N ALA A 6 14.65 -58.25 -3.74
CA ALA A 6 14.38 -56.87 -3.39
C ALA A 6 14.96 -56.56 -2.01
N ARG A 7 15.80 -55.53 -1.91
CA ARG A 7 16.29 -55.00 -0.63
C ARG A 7 15.19 -54.16 0.01
N ALA A 8 15.16 -54.09 1.35
CA ALA A 8 14.16 -53.30 2.08
C ALA A 8 14.14 -51.83 1.62
N ARG A 9 15.32 -51.27 1.31
CA ARG A 9 15.50 -49.91 0.79
C ARG A 9 14.77 -49.62 -0.52
N ALA A 10 14.38 -50.63 -1.29
CA ALA A 10 13.56 -50.43 -2.49
C ALA A 10 12.20 -49.80 -2.14
N VAL A 11 11.63 -50.12 -0.96
CA VAL A 11 10.36 -49.52 -0.49
C VAL A 11 10.55 -48.04 -0.17
N ASP A 12 11.64 -47.68 0.51
CA ASP A 12 12.00 -46.28 0.80
C ASP A 12 12.18 -45.45 -0.49
N MET A 13 12.86 -46.02 -1.49
CA MET A 13 13.07 -45.37 -2.79
C MET A 13 11.79 -45.19 -3.61
N LEU A 14 10.81 -46.08 -3.44
CA LEU A 14 9.52 -45.99 -4.14
C LEU A 14 8.52 -45.09 -3.43
N GLY A 15 8.57 -45.00 -2.09
CA GLY A 15 7.67 -44.18 -1.28
C GLY A 15 8.21 -42.78 -1.03
N ARG A 16 8.95 -42.63 0.07
CA ARG A 16 9.40 -41.34 0.62
C ARG A 16 10.22 -40.52 -0.36
N GLN A 17 11.11 -41.16 -1.13
CA GLN A 17 11.99 -40.46 -2.09
C GLN A 17 11.29 -39.99 -3.39
N GLN A 18 10.04 -40.43 -3.64
CA GLN A 18 9.27 -39.98 -4.82
C GLN A 18 8.40 -38.75 -4.56
N ILE A 19 8.35 -38.28 -3.32
CA ILE A 19 7.46 -37.19 -2.90
C ILE A 19 8.27 -35.93 -2.68
N ALA A 20 7.78 -34.84 -3.26
CA ALA A 20 8.48 -33.56 -3.27
C ALA A 20 8.49 -32.86 -1.89
N ASN A 21 7.44 -33.03 -1.07
CA ASN A 21 7.26 -32.37 0.24
C ASN A 21 6.13 -33.02 1.07
N LEU A 22 6.01 -32.67 2.36
CA LEU A 22 4.99 -33.25 3.25
C LEU A 22 3.53 -32.94 2.85
N PRO A 23 3.17 -31.74 2.33
CA PRO A 23 1.80 -31.45 1.92
C PRO A 23 1.37 -32.34 0.76
N THR A 24 2.28 -32.69 -0.15
CA THR A 24 2.00 -33.67 -1.20
C THR A 24 1.81 -35.08 -0.63
N ALA A 25 2.57 -35.48 0.41
CA ALA A 25 2.35 -36.76 1.08
C ALA A 25 0.96 -36.83 1.72
N LEU A 26 0.54 -35.77 2.43
CA LEU A 26 -0.80 -35.70 3.03
C LEU A 26 -1.90 -35.65 1.97
N SER A 27 -1.68 -34.94 0.87
CA SER A 27 -2.60 -34.92 -0.27
C SER A 27 -2.86 -36.31 -0.84
N GLU A 28 -1.86 -37.21 -0.87
CA GLU A 28 -2.06 -38.58 -1.33
C GLU A 28 -2.91 -39.39 -0.35
N LEU A 29 -2.76 -39.17 0.97
CA LEU A 29 -3.65 -39.79 1.96
C LEU A 29 -5.10 -39.33 1.78
N PHE A 30 -5.34 -38.03 1.59
CA PHE A 30 -6.68 -37.50 1.33
C PHE A 30 -7.28 -38.05 0.03
N LYS A 31 -6.49 -38.22 -1.04
CA LYS A 31 -6.95 -38.88 -2.27
C LYS A 31 -7.31 -40.35 -2.02
N ASN A 32 -6.53 -41.06 -1.20
CA ASN A 32 -6.84 -42.45 -0.83
C ASN A 32 -8.14 -42.54 -0.02
N SER A 33 -8.40 -41.61 0.90
CA SER A 33 -9.67 -41.52 1.62
C SER A 33 -10.83 -41.25 0.65
N HIS A 34 -10.64 -40.36 -0.34
CA HIS A 34 -11.63 -40.16 -1.40
C HIS A 34 -11.91 -41.46 -2.20
N ASP A 35 -10.86 -42.19 -2.59
CA ASP A 35 -10.98 -43.47 -3.31
C ASP A 35 -11.64 -44.57 -2.46
N ALA A 36 -11.54 -44.45 -1.12
CA ALA A 36 -12.21 -45.30 -0.14
C ALA A 36 -13.64 -44.86 0.19
N TYR A 37 -14.23 -43.95 -0.60
CA TYR A 37 -15.58 -43.41 -0.42
C TYR A 37 -15.82 -42.63 0.88
N ALA A 38 -14.77 -42.07 1.50
CA ALA A 38 -14.92 -41.17 2.63
C ALA A 38 -15.70 -39.90 2.25
N THR A 39 -16.51 -39.36 3.15
CA THR A 39 -17.12 -38.02 3.03
C THR A 39 -16.28 -36.95 3.71
N SER A 40 -15.42 -37.35 4.64
CA SER A 40 -14.49 -36.47 5.33
C SER A 40 -13.14 -37.16 5.56
N ALA A 41 -12.06 -36.42 5.41
CA ALA A 41 -10.74 -36.81 5.89
C ALA A 41 -10.12 -35.66 6.70
N ARG A 42 -9.54 -35.96 7.86
CA ARG A 42 -9.01 -34.95 8.77
C ARG A 42 -7.62 -35.33 9.23
N ALA A 43 -6.74 -34.35 9.32
CA ALA A 43 -5.41 -34.49 9.89
C ALA A 43 -5.25 -33.60 11.13
N ASP A 44 -4.98 -34.20 12.29
CA ASP A 44 -4.81 -33.51 13.57
C ASP A 44 -3.36 -33.61 14.02
N PHE A 45 -2.68 -32.46 14.15
CA PHE A 45 -1.31 -32.41 14.64
C PHE A 45 -1.29 -31.97 16.11
N TYR A 46 -0.98 -32.91 17.00
CA TYR A 46 -0.87 -32.69 18.44
C TYR A 46 0.58 -32.37 18.82
N ARG A 47 0.92 -31.07 18.82
CA ARG A 47 2.31 -30.61 19.07
C ARG A 47 2.86 -31.10 20.41
N ALA A 48 2.04 -31.14 21.46
CA ALA A 48 2.46 -31.57 22.79
C ALA A 48 2.75 -33.08 22.89
N ALA A 49 2.15 -33.88 22.02
CA ALA A 49 2.31 -35.33 21.97
C ALA A 49 3.23 -35.80 20.83
N ASP A 50 3.79 -34.86 20.05
CA ASP A 50 4.59 -35.15 18.84
C ASP A 50 3.91 -36.17 17.90
N MET A 51 2.61 -36.00 17.69
CA MET A 51 1.79 -36.97 16.97
C MET A 51 0.91 -36.30 15.92
N LEU A 52 0.93 -36.86 14.71
CA LEU A 52 0.00 -36.53 13.64
C LEU A 52 -1.00 -37.68 13.47
N VAL A 53 -2.28 -37.36 13.56
CA VAL A 53 -3.37 -38.33 13.39
C VAL A 53 -4.14 -38.00 12.12
N VAL A 54 -4.15 -38.91 11.14
CA VAL A 54 -4.95 -38.75 9.90
C VAL A 54 -6.09 -39.75 9.92
N THR A 55 -7.33 -39.27 9.86
CA THR A 55 -8.55 -40.09 9.94
C THR A 55 -9.44 -39.90 8.72
N ASP A 56 -10.16 -40.96 8.34
CA ASP A 56 -11.26 -40.91 7.37
C ASP A 56 -12.45 -41.78 7.79
N ASP A 57 -13.63 -41.40 7.31
CA ASP A 57 -14.90 -42.09 7.54
C ASP A 57 -15.28 -43.05 6.39
N GLY A 58 -14.29 -43.49 5.61
CA GLY A 58 -14.51 -44.34 4.44
C GLY A 58 -14.93 -45.78 4.77
N VAL A 59 -14.86 -46.63 3.75
CA VAL A 59 -15.23 -48.05 3.86
C VAL A 59 -14.31 -48.83 4.81
N GLY A 60 -13.06 -48.41 4.93
CA GLY A 60 -12.01 -49.10 5.68
C GLY A 60 -11.66 -50.49 5.13
N MET A 61 -10.81 -51.20 5.88
CA MET A 61 -10.21 -52.47 5.48
C MET A 61 -10.45 -53.54 6.55
N ASP A 62 -10.63 -54.79 6.12
CA ASP A 62 -10.46 -55.97 6.96
C ASP A 62 -9.02 -56.50 6.83
N ARG A 63 -8.66 -57.51 7.62
CA ARG A 63 -7.31 -58.09 7.62
C ARG A 63 -6.87 -58.57 6.24
N GLU A 64 -7.73 -59.30 5.53
CA GLU A 64 -7.42 -59.84 4.20
C GLU A 64 -7.14 -58.71 3.20
N THR A 65 -8.00 -57.69 3.17
CA THR A 65 -7.81 -56.51 2.32
C THR A 65 -6.52 -55.78 2.70
N PHE A 66 -6.22 -55.66 3.99
CA PHE A 66 -5.01 -55.00 4.46
C PHE A 66 -3.74 -55.73 3.98
N GLU A 67 -3.66 -57.06 4.15
CA GLU A 67 -2.50 -57.84 3.74
C GLU A 67 -2.36 -57.91 2.20
N GLN A 68 -3.43 -58.29 1.50
CA GLN A 68 -3.39 -58.55 0.06
C GLN A 68 -3.42 -57.27 -0.78
N SER A 69 -4.02 -56.18 -0.28
CA SER A 69 -4.07 -54.91 -0.98
C SER A 69 -3.11 -53.88 -0.40
N TRP A 70 -3.20 -53.55 0.91
CA TRP A 70 -2.43 -52.45 1.52
C TRP A 70 -0.95 -52.75 1.79
N LEU A 71 -0.56 -53.99 2.09
CA LEU A 71 0.85 -54.35 2.29
C LEU A 71 1.54 -54.81 0.98
N THR A 72 0.77 -55.13 -0.05
CA THR A 72 1.31 -55.73 -1.30
C THR A 72 1.56 -54.68 -2.39
N ILE A 73 2.82 -54.46 -2.79
CA ILE A 73 3.19 -53.51 -3.86
C ILE A 73 2.78 -54.07 -5.23
N ALA A 74 2.26 -53.21 -6.11
CA ALA A 74 1.88 -53.56 -7.49
C ALA A 74 0.82 -54.68 -7.61
N THR A 75 -0.27 -54.58 -6.85
CA THR A 75 -1.39 -55.52 -6.93
C THR A 75 -2.09 -55.47 -8.29
N GLU A 76 -2.34 -56.64 -8.88
CA GLU A 76 -3.17 -56.82 -10.09
C GLU A 76 -4.66 -56.50 -9.86
N SER A 77 -5.04 -56.14 -8.63
CA SER A 77 -6.41 -55.79 -8.25
C SER A 77 -7.01 -54.70 -9.14
N LYS A 78 -6.22 -53.79 -9.71
CA LYS A 78 -6.75 -52.76 -10.65
C LYS A 78 -7.03 -53.27 -12.07
N LEU A 79 -6.53 -54.44 -12.45
CA LEU A 79 -6.72 -55.02 -13.78
C LEU A 79 -7.97 -55.90 -13.86
N ASP A 80 -8.34 -56.63 -12.79
CA ASP A 80 -9.42 -57.63 -12.87
C ASP A 80 -10.47 -57.63 -11.73
N GLN A 81 -10.35 -56.84 -10.65
CA GLN A 81 -11.39 -56.80 -9.59
C GLN A 81 -11.71 -55.38 -9.12
N GLY A 82 -13.00 -55.04 -9.14
CA GLY A 82 -13.50 -53.68 -8.94
C GLY A 82 -13.07 -53.01 -7.64
N SER A 83 -12.97 -51.68 -7.72
CA SER A 83 -13.07 -50.70 -6.62
C SER A 83 -13.68 -51.23 -5.32
N ALA A 84 -13.21 -50.72 -4.17
CA ALA A 84 -13.92 -50.84 -2.89
C ALA A 84 -15.45 -50.76 -3.14
N PRO A 85 -16.23 -51.75 -2.67
CA PRO A 85 -17.62 -51.88 -3.07
C PRO A 85 -18.35 -50.58 -2.78
N LYS A 86 -18.96 -49.99 -3.82
CA LYS A 86 -19.62 -48.69 -3.72
C LYS A 86 -20.65 -48.74 -2.57
N PRO A 87 -20.53 -47.89 -1.54
CA PRO A 87 -21.53 -47.82 -0.49
C PRO A 87 -22.91 -47.50 -1.04
N ARG A 88 -23.95 -48.02 -0.37
CA ARG A 88 -25.35 -47.83 -0.78
C ARG A 88 -25.69 -46.34 -0.71
N GLY A 89 -26.24 -45.77 -1.78
CA GLY A 89 -26.63 -44.36 -1.86
C GLY A 89 -25.57 -43.40 -2.40
N MET A 90 -24.30 -43.81 -2.53
CA MET A 90 -23.24 -42.94 -3.09
C MET A 90 -23.15 -43.04 -4.62
N LYS A 91 -22.62 -41.99 -5.29
CA LYS A 91 -22.23 -42.05 -6.71
C LYS A 91 -20.90 -42.81 -6.87
N ARG A 92 -20.68 -43.45 -8.01
CA ARG A 92 -19.41 -44.16 -8.27
C ARG A 92 -18.31 -43.12 -8.46
N ARG A 93 -17.22 -43.22 -7.70
CA ARG A 93 -16.05 -42.33 -7.79
C ARG A 93 -15.04 -42.88 -8.80
N VAL A 94 -14.37 -41.97 -9.52
CA VAL A 94 -13.18 -42.31 -10.30
C VAL A 94 -12.02 -42.45 -9.31
N GLN A 95 -11.24 -43.52 -9.41
CA GLN A 95 -10.08 -43.71 -8.54
C GLN A 95 -8.91 -42.85 -9.02
N LEU A 96 -8.36 -42.05 -8.12
CA LEU A 96 -7.32 -41.06 -8.44
C LEU A 96 -5.91 -41.59 -8.16
N GLY A 97 -5.77 -42.63 -7.33
CA GLY A 97 -4.48 -43.25 -7.05
C GLY A 97 -3.94 -44.02 -8.25
N GLU A 98 -2.75 -43.68 -8.77
CA GLU A 98 -2.04 -44.54 -9.71
C GLU A 98 -1.05 -45.45 -8.94
N LYS A 99 -1.09 -46.76 -9.22
CA LYS A 99 -0.03 -47.74 -8.91
C LYS A 99 0.20 -48.20 -7.45
N GLY A 100 -0.61 -47.77 -6.48
CA GLY A 100 -0.52 -48.29 -5.09
C GLY A 100 0.76 -47.88 -4.34
N ILE A 101 1.48 -46.88 -4.86
CA ILE A 101 2.73 -46.35 -4.29
C ILE A 101 2.43 -45.21 -3.30
N GLY A 102 1.35 -44.45 -3.53
CA GLY A 102 0.98 -43.26 -2.74
C GLY A 102 0.69 -43.51 -1.25
N ARG A 103 0.58 -44.78 -0.80
CA ARG A 103 0.49 -45.12 0.62
C ARG A 103 1.82 -45.15 1.36
N PHE A 104 2.92 -45.41 0.65
CA PHE A 104 4.28 -45.36 1.21
C PHE A 104 4.73 -43.91 1.43
N ALA A 105 3.95 -42.95 0.92
CA ALA A 105 4.07 -41.52 1.22
C ALA A 105 4.04 -41.21 2.71
N ILE A 106 3.31 -42.01 3.47
CA ILE A 106 3.09 -41.78 4.89
C ILE A 106 4.40 -41.78 5.69
N GLY A 107 5.43 -42.50 5.23
CA GLY A 107 6.75 -42.49 5.85
C GLY A 107 7.50 -41.15 5.71
N ALA A 108 7.04 -40.24 4.84
CA ALA A 108 7.53 -38.87 4.80
C ALA A 108 6.99 -38.05 5.97
N LEU A 109 5.76 -38.34 6.44
CA LEU A 109 5.10 -37.62 7.53
C LEU A 109 5.65 -37.99 8.91
N GLY A 110 6.28 -39.15 9.05
CA GLY A 110 6.94 -39.59 10.28
C GLY A 110 7.57 -40.97 10.15
N SER A 111 8.48 -41.31 11.06
CA SER A 111 9.27 -42.55 10.99
C SER A 111 8.48 -43.80 11.38
N GLN A 112 7.40 -43.66 12.12
CA GLN A 112 6.58 -44.79 12.55
C GLN A 112 5.09 -44.44 12.48
N VAL A 113 4.31 -45.44 12.06
CA VAL A 113 2.89 -45.31 11.78
C VAL A 113 2.15 -46.50 12.38
N LEU A 114 1.19 -46.22 13.25
CA LEU A 114 0.15 -47.15 13.66
C LEU A 114 -1.07 -46.91 12.78
N VAL A 115 -1.44 -47.93 12.00
CA VAL A 115 -2.65 -47.95 11.18
C VAL A 115 -3.73 -48.70 11.94
N VAL A 116 -4.90 -48.10 12.08
CA VAL A 116 -6.12 -48.80 12.51
C VAL A 116 -7.12 -48.66 11.38
N SER A 117 -7.75 -49.75 10.95
CA SER A 117 -8.78 -49.70 9.91
C SER A 117 -9.91 -50.67 10.23
N LYS A 118 -11.13 -50.30 9.87
CA LYS A 118 -12.31 -51.10 10.14
C LYS A 118 -13.26 -51.07 8.96
N ARG A 119 -13.63 -52.25 8.50
CA ARG A 119 -14.75 -52.43 7.57
C ARG A 119 -16.03 -52.72 8.35
N GLU A 120 -17.16 -52.17 7.88
CA GLU A 120 -18.46 -52.41 8.52
C GLU A 120 -18.73 -53.91 8.64
N SER A 121 -19.12 -54.36 9.84
CA SER A 121 -19.37 -55.77 10.18
C SER A 121 -18.16 -56.72 10.15
N CYS A 122 -16.94 -56.19 10.08
CA CYS A 122 -15.68 -56.94 10.24
C CYS A 122 -14.95 -56.52 11.54
N PRO A 123 -14.09 -57.38 12.12
CA PRO A 123 -13.13 -56.96 13.14
C PRO A 123 -12.25 -55.83 12.62
N ALA A 124 -11.84 -54.92 13.51
CA ALA A 124 -10.86 -53.90 13.15
C ALA A 124 -9.47 -54.53 13.02
N VAL A 125 -8.69 -54.07 12.05
CA VAL A 125 -7.29 -54.47 11.86
C VAL A 125 -6.39 -53.33 12.33
N ALA A 126 -5.34 -53.67 13.08
CA ALA A 126 -4.31 -52.73 13.50
C ALA A 126 -2.93 -53.20 13.04
N ALA A 127 -2.13 -52.26 12.54
CA ALA A 127 -0.78 -52.55 12.07
C ALA A 127 0.22 -51.47 12.49
N LEU A 128 1.38 -51.88 12.99
CA LEU A 128 2.48 -50.98 13.33
C LEU A 128 3.63 -51.16 12.34
N VAL A 129 3.95 -50.07 11.64
CA VAL A 129 5.02 -50.02 10.63
C VAL A 129 6.07 -49.00 11.07
N ASN A 130 7.34 -49.40 11.08
CA ASN A 130 8.47 -48.50 11.32
C ASN A 130 9.27 -48.35 10.01
N TRP A 131 9.21 -47.16 9.41
CA TRP A 131 9.81 -46.86 8.12
C TRP A 131 11.34 -46.82 8.16
N LYS A 132 11.93 -46.48 9.32
CA LYS A 132 13.39 -46.46 9.51
C LYS A 132 14.02 -47.84 9.34
N MET A 133 13.28 -48.92 9.64
CA MET A 133 13.77 -50.29 9.39
C MET A 133 14.02 -50.57 7.90
N PHE A 134 13.27 -49.92 6.99
CA PHE A 134 13.46 -50.06 5.55
C PHE A 134 14.67 -49.24 5.04
N GLU A 135 15.17 -48.29 5.82
CA GLU A 135 16.37 -47.49 5.49
C GLU A 135 17.68 -48.23 5.80
N LEU A 136 17.63 -49.30 6.61
CA LEU A 136 18.80 -50.07 7.00
C LEU A 136 19.49 -50.70 5.77
N PRO A 137 20.81 -50.52 5.60
CA PRO A 137 21.52 -51.09 4.49
C PRO A 137 21.59 -52.62 4.61
N HIS A 138 21.64 -53.33 3.48
CA HIS A 138 21.84 -54.79 3.41
C HIS A 138 20.71 -55.68 3.99
N ILE A 139 19.61 -55.10 4.48
CA ILE A 139 18.42 -55.83 4.90
C ILE A 139 17.57 -56.20 3.66
N ASP A 140 17.16 -57.47 3.58
CA ASP A 140 16.20 -57.94 2.59
C ASP A 140 14.77 -57.58 3.03
N LEU A 141 13.86 -57.35 2.08
CA LEU A 141 12.53 -56.82 2.38
C LEU A 141 11.71 -57.75 3.31
N ASP A 142 11.88 -59.05 3.18
CA ASP A 142 11.24 -60.09 3.99
C ASP A 142 11.74 -60.16 5.43
N ALA A 143 12.89 -59.51 5.73
CA ALA A 143 13.46 -59.45 7.07
C ALA A 143 12.91 -58.30 7.93
N VAL A 144 12.15 -57.36 7.34
CA VAL A 144 11.50 -56.26 8.06
C VAL A 144 10.08 -56.69 8.46
N PRO A 145 9.81 -56.93 9.76
CA PRO A 145 8.47 -57.34 10.18
C PRO A 145 7.52 -56.14 10.28
N ILE A 146 6.23 -56.46 10.19
CA ILE A 146 5.13 -55.54 10.46
C ILE A 146 4.33 -56.14 11.60
N GLY A 147 4.07 -55.35 12.65
CA GLY A 147 3.16 -55.76 13.71
C GLY A 147 1.76 -55.72 13.15
N LEU A 148 1.02 -56.82 13.15
CA LEU A 148 -0.33 -56.90 12.58
C LEU A 148 -1.22 -57.77 13.45
N ILE A 149 -2.35 -57.22 13.89
CA ILE A 149 -3.35 -57.92 14.71
C ILE A 149 -4.77 -57.57 14.27
N GLU A 150 -5.73 -58.43 14.62
CA GLU A 150 -7.16 -58.10 14.64
C GLU A 150 -7.54 -57.72 16.07
N LEU A 151 -8.35 -56.66 16.20
CA LEU A 151 -8.82 -56.14 17.48
C LEU A 151 -10.14 -56.81 17.86
N ASP A 152 -10.20 -57.34 19.09
CA ASP A 152 -11.38 -58.03 19.60
C ASP A 152 -12.51 -57.07 19.99
N SER A 153 -12.18 -55.92 20.60
CA SER A 153 -13.13 -54.89 21.05
C SER A 153 -13.39 -53.80 20.01
N GLY A 154 -12.63 -53.77 18.92
CA GLY A 154 -12.63 -52.68 17.94
C GLY A 154 -11.90 -51.40 18.40
N GLU A 155 -11.40 -51.38 19.63
CA GLU A 155 -10.57 -50.32 20.21
C GLU A 155 -9.17 -50.88 20.49
N LEU A 156 -8.13 -50.05 20.34
CA LEU A 156 -6.76 -50.46 20.64
C LEU A 156 -6.52 -50.41 22.15
N SER A 157 -6.13 -51.52 22.77
CA SER A 157 -5.69 -51.56 24.17
C SER A 157 -4.16 -51.51 24.31
N ASP A 158 -3.65 -51.19 25.50
CA ASP A 158 -2.21 -51.26 25.83
C ASP A 158 -1.62 -52.64 25.53
N THR A 159 -2.42 -53.70 25.76
CA THR A 159 -2.00 -55.08 25.50
C THR A 159 -1.88 -55.35 24.01
N ASP A 160 -2.79 -54.79 23.21
CA ASP A 160 -2.76 -54.90 21.75
C ASP A 160 -1.58 -54.14 21.15
N LEU A 161 -1.26 -52.95 21.68
CA LEU A 161 -0.09 -52.21 21.23
C LEU A 161 1.23 -52.90 21.60
N ALA A 162 1.32 -53.53 22.78
CA ALA A 162 2.46 -54.37 23.13
C ALA A 162 2.65 -55.53 22.15
N ARG A 163 1.55 -56.20 21.75
CA ARG A 163 1.56 -57.26 20.72
C ARG A 163 1.98 -56.75 19.35
N LEU A 164 1.63 -55.51 19.01
CA LEU A 164 2.08 -54.85 17.77
C LEU A 164 3.57 -54.49 17.80
N LYS A 165 4.10 -54.05 18.95
CA LYS A 165 5.51 -53.68 19.13
C LYS A 165 6.44 -54.91 19.18
N GLU A 166 5.98 -56.04 19.70
CA GLU A 166 6.78 -57.27 19.89
C GLU A 166 7.58 -57.72 18.65
N PRO A 167 6.98 -57.93 17.45
CA PRO A 167 7.75 -58.36 16.29
C PRO A 167 8.78 -57.34 15.80
N LEU A 168 8.53 -56.04 16.04
CA LEU A 168 9.47 -54.96 15.71
C LEU A 168 10.62 -54.90 16.72
N ALA A 169 10.35 -55.03 18.01
CA ALA A 169 11.36 -55.10 19.06
C ALA A 169 12.31 -56.30 18.87
N ASP A 170 11.76 -57.46 18.51
CA ASP A 170 12.55 -58.63 18.14
C ASP A 170 13.47 -58.35 16.93
N ALA A 171 12.98 -57.59 15.94
CA ALA A 171 13.79 -57.17 14.80
C ALA A 171 14.93 -56.26 15.21
N VAL A 172 14.66 -55.27 16.08
CA VAL A 172 15.69 -54.37 16.64
C VAL A 172 16.79 -55.17 17.32
N ALA A 173 16.43 -56.14 18.18
CA ALA A 173 17.40 -57.01 18.85
C ALA A 173 18.26 -57.80 17.85
N ARG A 174 17.65 -58.34 16.78
CA ARG A 174 18.38 -59.02 15.69
C ARG A 174 19.30 -58.07 14.94
N PHE A 175 18.81 -56.91 14.51
CA PHE A 175 19.58 -55.92 13.75
C PHE A 175 20.74 -55.37 14.56
N ARG A 176 20.56 -55.11 15.86
CA ARG A 176 21.63 -54.71 16.79
C ARG A 176 22.81 -55.69 16.80
N GLY A 177 22.53 -56.98 16.60
CA GLY A 177 23.55 -58.03 16.52
C GLY A 177 24.28 -58.17 15.17
N MET A 178 23.80 -57.54 14.09
CA MET A 178 24.32 -57.76 12.72
C MET A 178 25.60 -56.98 12.41
N ASP A 179 25.71 -55.72 12.84
CA ASP A 179 26.89 -54.87 12.61
C ASP A 179 27.17 -53.99 13.85
N ARG A 180 28.43 -53.92 14.29
CA ARG A 180 28.87 -53.12 15.45
C ARG A 180 29.41 -51.75 15.09
N SER A 181 29.35 -51.35 13.82
CA SER A 181 29.77 -50.02 13.39
C SER A 181 28.95 -48.93 14.09
N LYS A 182 29.60 -47.81 14.46
CA LYS A 182 28.92 -46.69 15.13
C LYS A 182 27.71 -46.17 14.34
N ARG A 183 27.84 -46.14 13.01
CA ARG A 183 26.77 -45.70 12.11
C ARG A 183 25.56 -46.63 12.18
N TRP A 184 25.79 -47.94 12.08
CA TRP A 184 24.71 -48.93 12.16
C TRP A 184 24.01 -48.89 13.51
N GLN A 185 24.78 -48.89 14.60
CA GLN A 185 24.23 -48.83 15.96
C GLN A 185 23.38 -47.57 16.14
N GLY A 186 23.86 -46.40 15.68
CA GLY A 186 23.05 -45.18 15.70
C GLY A 186 21.73 -45.29 14.94
N GLN A 187 21.71 -45.94 13.76
CA GLN A 187 20.46 -46.16 13.02
C GLN A 187 19.49 -47.12 13.74
N VAL A 188 20.02 -48.14 14.43
CA VAL A 188 19.20 -49.07 15.22
C VAL A 188 18.67 -48.38 16.48
N ASP A 189 19.47 -47.52 17.12
CA ASP A 189 19.05 -46.72 18.27
C ASP A 189 17.95 -45.72 17.88
N GLU A 190 18.00 -45.11 16.68
CA GLU A 190 16.91 -44.30 16.14
C GLU A 190 15.60 -45.10 15.96
N ILE A 191 15.70 -46.36 15.51
CA ILE A 191 14.53 -47.24 15.34
C ILE A 191 13.91 -47.59 16.70
N GLU A 192 14.74 -47.92 17.69
CA GLU A 192 14.31 -48.22 19.06
C GLU A 192 13.66 -46.99 19.70
N ALA A 193 14.28 -45.82 19.60
CA ALA A 193 13.73 -44.56 20.10
C ALA A 193 12.37 -44.22 19.45
N ALA A 194 12.21 -44.47 18.14
CA ALA A 194 10.92 -44.28 17.47
C ALA A 194 9.84 -45.23 18.00
N LEU A 195 10.17 -46.50 18.28
CA LEU A 195 9.24 -47.47 18.88
C LEU A 195 8.80 -47.07 20.28
N ASP A 196 9.71 -46.50 21.07
CA ASP A 196 9.44 -46.03 22.44
C ASP A 196 8.63 -44.73 22.45
N ALA A 197 8.75 -43.89 21.41
CA ALA A 197 8.02 -42.63 21.29
C ALA A 197 6.50 -42.83 21.11
N MET A 198 6.07 -43.93 20.48
CA MET A 198 4.65 -44.25 20.34
C MET A 198 4.04 -44.57 21.71
N PRO A 199 3.08 -43.78 22.22
CA PRO A 199 2.50 -43.97 23.55
C PRO A 199 1.78 -45.31 23.67
N ASP A 200 1.84 -45.91 24.86
CA ASP A 200 1.20 -47.22 25.12
C ASP A 200 -0.34 -47.17 25.00
N ASP A 201 -0.93 -46.01 25.32
CA ASP A 201 -2.34 -45.71 25.09
C ASP A 201 -2.48 -44.36 24.35
N PRO A 202 -2.60 -44.37 23.01
CA PRO A 202 -2.75 -43.14 22.25
C PRO A 202 -4.09 -42.43 22.54
N TYR A 203 -5.15 -43.16 22.88
CA TYR A 203 -6.49 -42.60 23.15
C TYR A 203 -6.55 -41.88 24.51
N ARG A 204 -5.77 -42.34 25.49
CA ARG A 204 -5.63 -41.62 26.77
C ARG A 204 -4.64 -40.47 26.71
N THR A 205 -3.62 -40.58 25.87
CA THR A 205 -2.61 -39.54 25.68
C THR A 205 -3.18 -38.32 24.97
N ILE A 206 -4.16 -38.52 24.07
CA ILE A 206 -4.79 -37.47 23.28
C ILE A 206 -6.26 -37.30 23.72
N PRO A 207 -6.63 -36.20 24.41
CA PRO A 207 -7.94 -36.03 25.05
C PRO A 207 -9.17 -36.14 24.14
N ASP A 208 -9.00 -35.86 22.84
CA ASP A 208 -10.08 -35.77 21.85
C ASP A 208 -9.97 -36.83 20.74
N LEU A 209 -9.10 -37.84 20.90
CA LEU A 209 -8.96 -38.91 19.93
C LEU A 209 -10.03 -39.97 20.16
N GLU A 210 -10.98 -40.09 19.23
CA GLU A 210 -12.00 -41.13 19.28
C GLU A 210 -11.57 -42.39 18.51
N PRO A 211 -11.97 -43.59 18.97
CA PRO A 211 -11.82 -44.82 18.19
C PRO A 211 -12.57 -44.76 16.86
N ILE A 212 -12.10 -45.53 15.87
CA ILE A 212 -12.81 -45.64 14.58
C ILE A 212 -14.20 -46.22 14.82
N GLY A 213 -15.23 -45.51 14.35
CA GLY A 213 -16.63 -45.87 14.55
C GLY A 213 -17.06 -47.16 13.84
N LYS A 214 -17.99 -47.06 12.90
CA LYS A 214 -18.52 -48.25 12.18
C LYS A 214 -17.57 -48.72 11.07
N SER A 215 -16.94 -47.78 10.40
CA SER A 215 -15.95 -48.00 9.35
C SER A 215 -15.00 -46.81 9.26
N GLY A 216 -13.87 -46.99 8.59
CA GLY A 216 -12.90 -45.93 8.33
C GLY A 216 -11.46 -46.39 8.53
N THR A 217 -10.54 -45.45 8.40
CA THR A 217 -9.10 -45.68 8.64
C THR A 217 -8.51 -44.53 9.44
N ALA A 218 -7.63 -44.85 10.39
CA ALA A 218 -6.86 -43.90 11.17
C ALA A 218 -5.37 -44.25 11.05
N PHE A 219 -4.56 -43.23 10.81
CA PHE A 219 -3.11 -43.29 10.82
C PHE A 219 -2.60 -42.44 11.97
N LEU A 220 -2.01 -43.06 12.97
CA LEU A 220 -1.35 -42.39 14.09
C LEU A 220 0.16 -42.41 13.81
N ILE A 221 0.75 -41.24 13.63
CA ILE A 221 2.11 -41.06 13.17
C ILE A 221 2.91 -40.41 14.28
N SER A 222 3.86 -41.14 14.85
CA SER A 222 4.73 -40.68 15.93
C SER A 222 6.04 -41.46 15.91
N PRO A 223 7.21 -40.80 16.05
CA PRO A 223 7.37 -39.34 16.05
C PRO A 223 7.05 -38.76 14.66
N VAL A 224 6.55 -37.53 14.66
CA VAL A 224 6.23 -36.81 13.41
C VAL A 224 7.52 -36.27 12.76
N SER A 225 7.48 -35.96 11.46
CA SER A 225 8.60 -35.31 10.78
C SER A 225 8.97 -33.98 11.44
N GLU A 226 10.26 -33.78 11.74
CA GLU A 226 10.79 -32.53 12.32
C GLU A 226 10.53 -31.29 11.43
N GLU A 227 10.29 -31.51 10.12
CA GLU A 227 10.01 -30.45 9.16
C GLU A 227 8.56 -29.94 9.25
N LEU A 228 7.62 -30.74 9.80
CA LEU A 228 6.19 -30.44 9.77
C LEU A 228 5.83 -29.10 10.44
N PRO A 229 6.32 -28.76 11.67
CA PRO A 229 6.02 -27.48 12.29
C PRO A 229 6.45 -26.29 11.43
N ALA A 230 7.64 -26.37 10.82
CA ALA A 230 8.18 -25.31 9.97
C ALA A 230 7.42 -25.16 8.65
N GLU A 231 6.90 -26.26 8.08
CA GLU A 231 6.10 -26.21 6.85
C GLU A 231 4.68 -25.67 7.07
N ILE A 232 4.11 -25.86 8.26
CA ILE A 232 2.80 -25.33 8.64
C ILE A 232 2.87 -23.82 8.89
N GLU A 233 3.94 -23.36 9.53
CA GLU A 233 4.10 -21.96 9.93
C GLU A 233 4.25 -21.01 8.72
N ALA A 234 3.55 -19.89 8.79
CA ALA A 234 3.60 -18.87 7.74
C ALA A 234 4.97 -18.16 7.76
N PRO A 235 5.63 -17.98 6.59
CA PRO A 235 6.92 -17.28 6.52
C PRO A 235 6.81 -15.77 6.83
N GLY A 236 5.60 -15.21 6.85
CA GLY A 236 5.35 -13.82 7.22
C GLY A 236 3.87 -13.50 7.45
N PRO A 237 3.53 -12.32 8.00
CA PRO A 237 2.17 -11.96 8.44
C PRO A 237 1.11 -11.90 7.32
N ASN A 238 1.54 -11.85 6.06
CA ASN A 238 0.68 -11.79 4.88
C ASN A 238 0.95 -12.91 3.87
N GLU A 239 1.71 -13.94 4.25
CA GLU A 239 2.03 -15.07 3.38
C GLU A 239 1.38 -16.33 3.94
N ALA A 240 0.82 -17.16 3.06
CA ALA A 240 0.39 -18.50 3.43
C ALA A 240 1.58 -19.46 3.34
N SER A 241 1.66 -20.40 4.27
CA SER A 241 2.69 -21.44 4.25
C SER A 241 2.55 -22.33 3.01
N LEU A 242 3.63 -23.04 2.65
CA LEU A 242 3.60 -24.00 1.53
C LEU A 242 2.51 -25.05 1.73
N PHE A 243 2.31 -25.45 2.99
CA PHE A 243 1.28 -26.38 3.43
C PHE A 243 -0.12 -25.90 3.05
N VAL A 244 -0.46 -24.69 3.53
CA VAL A 244 -1.76 -24.03 3.27
C VAL A 244 -1.99 -23.83 1.77
N ARG A 245 -1.00 -23.34 1.03
CA ARG A 245 -1.10 -23.08 -0.43
C ARG A 245 -1.30 -24.34 -1.27
N THR A 246 -0.76 -25.46 -0.80
CA THR A 246 -0.80 -26.74 -1.51
C THR A 246 -2.11 -27.48 -1.26
N LEU A 247 -2.62 -27.46 -0.03
CA LEU A 247 -3.79 -28.23 0.37
C LEU A 247 -5.12 -27.47 0.31
N HIS A 248 -5.14 -26.13 0.38
CA HIS A 248 -6.38 -25.39 0.20
C HIS A 248 -7.00 -25.60 -1.19
N GLY A 249 -8.33 -25.49 -1.24
CA GLY A 249 -9.09 -25.74 -2.45
C GLY A 249 -8.88 -27.15 -2.98
N PHE A 250 -8.70 -28.14 -2.09
CA PHE A 250 -8.48 -29.55 -2.45
C PHE A 250 -9.61 -30.11 -3.32
N THR A 251 -10.84 -29.68 -3.05
CA THR A 251 -12.03 -30.00 -3.85
C THR A 251 -12.57 -28.77 -4.56
N ASP A 252 -13.32 -28.99 -5.65
CA ASP A 252 -13.90 -27.96 -6.53
C ASP A 252 -15.20 -27.33 -5.98
N ALA A 253 -15.50 -27.52 -4.69
CA ALA A 253 -16.78 -27.18 -4.05
C ALA A 253 -17.18 -25.69 -4.15
N TRP A 254 -16.26 -24.80 -4.47
CA TRP A 254 -16.49 -23.35 -4.52
C TRP A 254 -17.03 -22.83 -5.86
N LEU A 255 -17.04 -23.66 -6.92
CA LEU A 255 -17.44 -23.28 -8.28
C LEU A 255 -18.87 -23.69 -8.64
N GLY A 256 -19.55 -24.47 -7.78
CA GLY A 256 -20.84 -25.09 -8.12
C GLY A 256 -20.75 -26.01 -9.34
N SER A 257 -19.57 -26.58 -9.62
CA SER A 257 -19.28 -27.41 -10.79
C SER A 257 -20.10 -28.72 -10.77
N PRO A 258 -20.48 -29.29 -11.94
CA PRO A 258 -21.08 -30.63 -12.02
C PRO A 258 -20.19 -31.76 -11.47
N THR A 259 -18.88 -31.50 -11.28
CA THR A 259 -17.93 -32.44 -10.65
C THR A 259 -17.82 -32.33 -9.13
N THR A 260 -18.61 -31.45 -8.49
CA THR A 260 -18.56 -31.20 -7.04
C THR A 260 -18.64 -32.51 -6.25
N THR A 261 -17.59 -32.77 -5.46
CA THR A 261 -17.52 -33.94 -4.57
C THR A 261 -18.08 -33.61 -3.19
N ASP A 262 -18.90 -34.51 -2.62
CA ASP A 262 -19.31 -34.49 -1.19
C ASP A 262 -18.15 -34.92 -0.26
N PHE A 263 -16.92 -34.54 -0.59
CA PHE A 263 -15.70 -34.89 0.14
C PHE A 263 -15.07 -33.62 0.68
N THR A 264 -14.79 -33.62 1.98
CA THR A 264 -14.17 -32.50 2.68
C THR A 264 -12.87 -32.94 3.31
N VAL A 265 -11.91 -32.03 3.38
CA VAL A 265 -10.64 -32.26 4.04
C VAL A 265 -10.37 -31.16 5.04
N ASP A 266 -9.74 -31.50 6.16
CA ASP A 266 -9.25 -30.51 7.10
C ASP A 266 -7.87 -30.85 7.68
N PHE A 267 -7.16 -29.82 8.15
CA PHE A 267 -5.96 -29.96 8.94
C PHE A 267 -6.09 -29.07 10.19
N VAL A 268 -5.91 -29.66 11.36
CA VAL A 268 -6.08 -29.01 12.66
C VAL A 268 -4.76 -29.05 13.43
N ASP A 269 -4.21 -27.89 13.76
CA ASP A 269 -3.01 -27.70 14.56
C ASP A 269 -3.39 -27.49 16.03
N HIS A 270 -3.07 -28.47 16.88
CA HIS A 270 -3.30 -28.43 18.32
C HIS A 270 -2.02 -27.98 19.03
N ARG A 271 -1.98 -26.69 19.40
CA ARG A 271 -0.78 -26.04 19.95
C ARG A 271 -0.66 -26.23 21.46
N PRO A 272 0.58 -26.14 22.01
CA PRO A 272 0.77 -26.19 23.46
C PRO A 272 0.02 -25.05 24.14
N GLY A 273 -0.85 -25.37 25.11
CA GLY A 273 -1.68 -24.39 25.82
C GLY A 273 -3.17 -24.45 25.50
N GLY A 274 -3.60 -25.32 24.57
CA GLY A 274 -5.01 -25.55 24.25
C GLY A 274 -5.56 -24.71 23.09
N ASP A 275 -4.71 -23.92 22.43
CA ASP A 275 -5.07 -23.23 21.20
C ASP A 275 -5.19 -24.24 20.05
N VAL A 276 -6.33 -24.24 19.37
CA VAL A 276 -6.63 -25.13 18.24
C VAL A 276 -6.91 -24.28 17.01
N GLU A 277 -6.17 -24.53 15.93
CA GLU A 277 -6.32 -23.80 14.67
C GLU A 277 -6.64 -24.76 13.53
N SER A 278 -7.78 -24.55 12.86
CA SER A 278 -8.10 -25.26 11.62
C SER A 278 -7.60 -24.48 10.41
N LEU A 279 -6.73 -25.12 9.62
CA LEU A 279 -5.98 -24.49 8.55
C LEU A 279 -6.66 -24.65 7.18
N LEU A 280 -7.51 -25.66 7.00
CA LEU A 280 -8.07 -26.00 5.69
C LEU A 280 -9.58 -25.83 5.58
N LEU A 281 -10.22 -25.14 6.55
CA LEU A 281 -11.65 -24.82 6.48
C LEU A 281 -12.04 -24.27 5.09
N PRO A 282 -13.14 -24.77 4.49
CA PRO A 282 -13.64 -24.25 3.23
C PRO A 282 -13.87 -22.73 3.24
N ASP A 283 -14.21 -22.19 4.41
CA ASP A 283 -14.48 -20.76 4.59
C ASP A 283 -13.25 -19.84 4.44
N HIS A 284 -12.05 -20.40 4.58
CA HIS A 284 -10.79 -19.68 4.39
C HIS A 284 -10.35 -19.61 2.92
N PHE A 285 -11.00 -20.38 2.04
CA PHE A 285 -10.76 -20.37 0.59
C PHE A 285 -11.70 -19.39 -0.15
N PHE A 286 -11.64 -19.36 -1.49
CA PHE A 286 -12.62 -18.63 -2.32
C PHE A 286 -13.98 -19.33 -2.29
N LYS A 287 -15.06 -18.54 -2.32
CA LYS A 287 -16.45 -19.01 -2.38
C LYS A 287 -17.12 -18.60 -3.70
N ALA A 288 -18.24 -19.23 -4.03
CA ALA A 288 -19.07 -18.81 -5.17
C ALA A 288 -19.53 -17.34 -5.06
N SER A 289 -19.79 -16.86 -3.84
CA SER A 289 -20.12 -15.45 -3.58
C SER A 289 -18.95 -14.50 -3.84
N ASP A 290 -17.70 -14.96 -3.68
CA ASP A 290 -16.51 -14.17 -4.02
C ASP A 290 -16.41 -13.98 -5.53
N PHE A 291 -16.71 -15.02 -6.32
CA PHE A 291 -16.81 -14.90 -7.76
C PHE A 291 -17.78 -13.80 -8.13
N GLY A 292 -19.02 -13.80 -7.60
CA GLY A 292 -20.03 -12.77 -7.86
C GLY A 292 -19.59 -11.32 -7.57
N ARG A 293 -18.66 -11.14 -6.61
CA ARG A 293 -18.14 -9.84 -6.16
C ARG A 293 -16.90 -9.38 -6.92
N ALA A 294 -16.31 -10.23 -7.76
CA ALA A 294 -15.14 -9.84 -8.53
C ALA A 294 -15.45 -8.71 -9.52
N ASP A 295 -14.42 -7.96 -9.91
CA ASP A 295 -14.57 -6.84 -10.83
C ASP A 295 -14.91 -7.31 -12.24
N HIS A 296 -14.33 -8.43 -12.67
CA HIS A 296 -14.65 -9.06 -13.96
C HIS A 296 -14.81 -10.56 -13.82
N HIS A 297 -15.74 -11.11 -14.60
CA HIS A 297 -15.98 -12.54 -14.66
C HIS A 297 -15.78 -13.03 -16.08
N ILE A 298 -15.15 -14.18 -16.23
CA ILE A 298 -15.09 -14.92 -17.47
C ILE A 298 -15.49 -16.35 -17.14
N GLU A 299 -16.46 -16.90 -17.87
CA GLU A 299 -16.89 -18.28 -17.71
C GLU A 299 -17.24 -18.89 -19.06
N GLY A 300 -16.99 -20.17 -19.26
CA GLY A 300 -17.27 -20.86 -20.52
C GLY A 300 -16.62 -22.23 -20.58
N GLU A 301 -16.63 -22.82 -21.77
CA GLU A 301 -16.10 -24.15 -22.01
C GLU A 301 -15.26 -24.22 -23.28
N PHE A 302 -14.21 -25.04 -23.24
CA PHE A 302 -13.50 -25.48 -24.43
C PHE A 302 -14.14 -26.77 -24.94
N ASP A 303 -14.44 -26.80 -26.22
CA ASP A 303 -14.90 -28.02 -26.88
C ASP A 303 -13.73 -28.98 -27.21
N LYS A 304 -14.05 -30.13 -27.80
CA LYS A 304 -13.06 -31.13 -28.23
C LYS A 304 -12.09 -30.63 -29.30
N ASP A 305 -12.49 -29.61 -30.06
CA ASP A 305 -11.76 -29.02 -31.18
C ASP A 305 -10.98 -27.76 -30.74
N GLY A 306 -11.00 -27.45 -29.44
CA GLY A 306 -10.27 -26.36 -28.80
C GLY A 306 -10.89 -24.98 -28.97
N HIS A 307 -12.15 -24.88 -29.41
CA HIS A 307 -12.89 -23.62 -29.46
C HIS A 307 -13.44 -23.31 -28.08
N PHE A 308 -13.26 -22.07 -27.63
CA PHE A 308 -13.84 -21.56 -26.41
C PHE A 308 -15.15 -20.84 -26.73
N SER A 309 -16.22 -21.19 -26.00
CA SER A 309 -17.50 -20.48 -26.02
C SER A 309 -17.95 -20.20 -24.58
N GLY A 310 -18.36 -18.97 -24.31
CA GLY A 310 -18.66 -18.51 -22.95
C GLY A 310 -19.15 -17.08 -22.87
N THR A 311 -19.02 -16.48 -21.69
CA THR A 311 -19.40 -15.09 -21.42
C THR A 311 -18.29 -14.34 -20.71
N ILE A 312 -18.30 -13.01 -20.86
CA ILE A 312 -17.47 -12.08 -20.13
C ILE A 312 -18.31 -10.94 -19.55
N ARG A 313 -18.11 -10.66 -18.27
CA ARG A 313 -18.74 -9.55 -17.57
C ARG A 313 -17.67 -8.58 -17.08
N ILE A 314 -17.75 -7.33 -17.50
CA ILE A 314 -16.83 -6.27 -17.11
C ILE A 314 -17.54 -5.31 -16.14
N PHE A 315 -17.13 -5.28 -14.87
CA PHE A 315 -17.70 -4.44 -13.83
C PHE A 315 -19.21 -4.71 -13.62
N ASP A 316 -20.06 -3.69 -13.73
CA ASP A 316 -21.52 -3.77 -13.56
C ASP A 316 -22.27 -3.94 -14.90
N GLU A 317 -21.55 -4.17 -15.99
CA GLU A 317 -22.15 -4.34 -17.32
C GLU A 317 -22.80 -5.72 -17.46
N GLU A 318 -23.74 -5.82 -18.40
CA GLU A 318 -24.37 -7.10 -18.75
C GLU A 318 -23.34 -8.08 -19.33
N PRO A 319 -23.43 -9.39 -19.04
CA PRO A 319 -22.55 -10.40 -19.62
C PRO A 319 -22.64 -10.39 -21.16
N ALA A 320 -21.48 -10.29 -21.82
CA ALA A 320 -21.35 -10.37 -23.27
C ALA A 320 -20.92 -11.76 -23.71
N GLU A 321 -21.41 -12.24 -24.84
CA GLU A 321 -20.96 -13.49 -25.46
C GLU A 321 -19.48 -13.40 -25.87
N LEU A 322 -18.74 -14.47 -25.62
CA LEU A 322 -17.32 -14.57 -25.88
C LEU A 322 -17.01 -15.88 -26.60
N GLU A 323 -16.52 -15.75 -27.84
CA GLU A 323 -15.97 -16.86 -28.60
C GLU A 323 -14.49 -16.61 -28.91
N VAL A 324 -13.67 -17.65 -28.74
CA VAL A 324 -12.24 -17.62 -29.11
C VAL A 324 -11.91 -18.91 -29.86
N SER A 325 -11.49 -18.76 -31.11
CA SER A 325 -11.15 -19.89 -31.97
C SER A 325 -9.83 -20.56 -31.56
N CYS A 326 -9.73 -21.85 -31.86
CA CYS A 326 -8.49 -22.60 -31.69
C CYS A 326 -7.38 -22.03 -32.59
N PRO A 327 -6.13 -21.88 -32.11
CA PRO A 327 -5.01 -21.44 -32.94
C PRO A 327 -4.82 -22.35 -34.18
N PRO A 328 -4.68 -21.81 -35.41
CA PRO A 328 -4.67 -22.60 -36.65
C PRO A 328 -3.60 -23.70 -36.70
N SER A 329 -2.47 -23.49 -36.02
CA SER A 329 -1.36 -24.44 -35.96
C SER A 329 -1.55 -25.55 -34.93
N LEU A 330 -2.57 -25.46 -34.06
CA LEU A 330 -2.78 -26.38 -32.96
C LEU A 330 -3.79 -27.47 -33.33
N LYS A 331 -3.47 -28.72 -32.99
CA LYS A 331 -4.41 -29.84 -32.99
C LYS A 331 -4.70 -30.24 -31.54
N PRO A 332 -5.86 -29.87 -30.98
CA PRO A 332 -6.18 -30.18 -29.59
C PRO A 332 -6.23 -31.68 -29.34
N ARG A 333 -5.67 -32.08 -28.20
CA ARG A 333 -5.62 -33.46 -27.70
C ARG A 333 -5.97 -33.56 -26.22
N CYS A 334 -6.25 -32.42 -25.60
CA CYS A 334 -6.57 -32.36 -24.18
C CYS A 334 -7.99 -32.76 -23.85
N GLY A 335 -8.90 -32.84 -24.85
CA GLY A 335 -10.34 -33.00 -24.61
C GLY A 335 -11.02 -31.68 -24.20
N PRO A 336 -12.35 -31.66 -24.08
CA PRO A 336 -13.11 -30.51 -23.62
C PRO A 336 -12.91 -30.25 -22.13
N PHE A 337 -13.08 -29.01 -21.68
CA PHE A 337 -12.99 -28.63 -20.27
C PHE A 337 -13.64 -27.28 -19.97
N SER A 338 -14.17 -27.10 -18.76
CA SER A 338 -14.81 -25.85 -18.34
C SER A 338 -13.76 -24.87 -17.76
N PHE A 339 -14.02 -23.58 -17.90
CA PHE A 339 -13.15 -22.48 -17.50
C PHE A 339 -13.96 -21.41 -16.77
N GLN A 340 -13.48 -20.98 -15.60
CA GLN A 340 -14.03 -19.85 -14.85
C GLN A 340 -12.89 -19.00 -14.27
N LEU A 341 -13.00 -17.68 -14.37
CA LEU A 341 -12.00 -16.74 -13.90
C LEU A 341 -12.64 -15.46 -13.36
N GLY A 342 -12.46 -15.21 -12.06
CA GLY A 342 -12.73 -13.95 -11.41
C GLY A 342 -11.48 -13.08 -11.43
N VAL A 343 -11.63 -11.79 -11.75
CA VAL A 343 -10.55 -10.81 -11.77
C VAL A 343 -10.89 -9.65 -10.86
N VAL A 344 -9.94 -9.23 -10.03
CA VAL A 344 -10.04 -8.07 -9.14
C VAL A 344 -8.99 -7.05 -9.55
N GLN A 345 -9.39 -5.77 -9.58
CA GLN A 345 -8.47 -4.66 -9.82
C GLN A 345 -7.42 -4.60 -8.71
N GLY A 346 -6.27 -4.03 -8.99
CA GLY A 346 -5.22 -3.89 -7.95
C GLY A 346 -5.19 -2.54 -7.28
N LEU A 347 -6.04 -1.59 -7.69
CA LEU A 347 -6.23 -0.34 -6.97
C LEU A 347 -7.64 -0.34 -6.36
N PRO A 348 -7.77 0.00 -5.06
CA PRO A 348 -9.09 0.10 -4.42
C PRO A 348 -10.01 1.12 -5.10
N SER A 349 -9.43 2.16 -5.73
CA SER A 349 -10.17 3.19 -6.46
C SER A 349 -10.74 2.71 -7.79
N GLU A 350 -10.27 1.58 -8.31
CA GLU A 350 -10.70 1.02 -9.59
C GLU A 350 -11.61 -0.20 -9.40
N SER A 351 -11.80 -0.66 -8.16
CA SER A 351 -12.59 -1.86 -7.85
C SER A 351 -14.01 -1.51 -7.43
N ARG A 352 -14.94 -2.43 -7.67
CA ARG A 352 -16.32 -2.42 -7.16
C ARG A 352 -16.40 -2.84 -5.70
N LEU A 353 -15.34 -3.46 -5.19
CA LEU A 353 -15.24 -3.79 -3.78
C LEU A 353 -15.12 -2.52 -2.93
N ASP A 354 -15.82 -2.49 -1.81
CA ASP A 354 -15.61 -1.48 -0.78
C ASP A 354 -14.20 -1.63 -0.15
N PRO A 355 -13.69 -0.64 0.60
CA PRO A 355 -12.31 -0.66 1.07
C PRO A 355 -11.98 -1.87 1.94
N GLU A 356 -12.93 -2.32 2.76
CA GLU A 356 -12.79 -3.48 3.64
C GLU A 356 -12.80 -4.78 2.83
N GLY A 357 -13.79 -4.96 1.95
CA GLY A 357 -13.88 -6.12 1.07
C GLY A 357 -12.70 -6.22 0.11
N PHE A 358 -12.21 -5.09 -0.40
CA PHE A 358 -11.01 -5.01 -1.25
C PHE A 358 -9.77 -5.47 -0.47
N GLY A 359 -9.59 -5.00 0.76
CA GLY A 359 -8.48 -5.40 1.63
C GLY A 359 -8.48 -6.89 1.92
N ALA A 360 -9.63 -7.44 2.30
CA ALA A 360 -9.80 -8.87 2.56
C ALA A 360 -9.55 -9.73 1.30
N MET A 361 -10.13 -9.33 0.17
CA MET A 361 -9.98 -10.04 -1.11
C MET A 361 -8.53 -10.01 -1.60
N THR A 362 -7.88 -8.85 -1.57
CA THR A 362 -6.49 -8.69 -2.02
C THR A 362 -5.52 -9.49 -1.14
N LYS A 363 -5.77 -9.55 0.18
CA LYS A 363 -4.99 -10.40 1.08
C LYS A 363 -5.13 -11.88 0.70
N ARG A 364 -6.37 -12.35 0.48
CA ARG A 364 -6.63 -13.74 0.05
C ARG A 364 -6.02 -14.05 -1.31
N LEU A 365 -6.12 -13.15 -2.29
CA LEU A 365 -5.50 -13.29 -3.61
C LEU A 365 -3.97 -13.29 -3.55
N GLY A 366 -3.36 -12.54 -2.63
CA GLY A 366 -1.92 -12.59 -2.41
C GLY A 366 -1.44 -13.95 -1.92
N GLN A 367 -2.26 -14.64 -1.11
CA GLN A 367 -1.93 -15.93 -0.51
C GLN A 367 -2.32 -17.12 -1.41
N LEU A 368 -3.48 -17.05 -2.06
CA LEU A 368 -4.15 -18.18 -2.73
C LEU A 368 -4.58 -17.86 -4.17
N GLY A 369 -4.31 -16.66 -4.69
CA GLY A 369 -4.69 -16.29 -6.05
C GLY A 369 -4.01 -17.16 -7.11
N GLY A 370 -4.76 -17.53 -8.15
CA GLY A 370 -4.36 -18.63 -9.02
C GLY A 370 -5.47 -19.12 -9.95
N LEU A 371 -5.08 -19.82 -10.99
CA LEU A 371 -5.99 -20.65 -11.79
C LEU A 371 -5.80 -22.11 -11.39
N TYR A 372 -6.81 -22.67 -10.73
CA TYR A 372 -6.82 -24.02 -10.18
C TYR A 372 -7.22 -25.03 -11.25
N VAL A 373 -6.71 -26.26 -11.15
CA VAL A 373 -7.08 -27.35 -12.07
C VAL A 373 -7.66 -28.48 -11.24
N TYR A 374 -8.86 -28.91 -11.59
CA TYR A 374 -9.57 -30.02 -10.97
C TYR A 374 -9.78 -31.13 -11.98
N MET A 375 -9.49 -32.36 -11.59
CA MET A 375 -9.80 -33.57 -12.35
C MET A 375 -10.75 -34.42 -11.51
N ASP A 376 -11.96 -34.65 -12.03
CA ASP A 376 -13.03 -35.36 -11.33
C ASP A 376 -13.34 -34.78 -9.94
N GLY A 377 -13.26 -33.45 -9.82
CA GLY A 377 -13.57 -32.69 -8.60
C GLY A 377 -12.43 -32.57 -7.57
N ILE A 378 -11.30 -33.26 -7.79
CA ILE A 378 -10.12 -33.16 -6.93
C ILE A 378 -9.02 -32.35 -7.60
N ARG A 379 -8.33 -31.51 -6.82
CA ARG A 379 -7.29 -30.61 -7.30
C ARG A 379 -6.08 -31.39 -7.82
N VAL A 380 -5.65 -31.05 -9.03
CA VAL A 380 -4.38 -31.48 -9.60
C VAL A 380 -3.29 -30.51 -9.17
N GLN A 381 -2.49 -30.92 -8.20
CA GLN A 381 -1.32 -30.15 -7.76
C GLN A 381 -0.22 -30.15 -8.83
N PRO A 382 0.60 -29.08 -8.91
CA PRO A 382 0.61 -27.88 -8.07
C PRO A 382 -0.20 -26.71 -8.66
N TYR A 383 -1.10 -26.94 -9.62
CA TYR A 383 -1.81 -25.86 -10.32
C TYR A 383 -2.71 -25.05 -9.36
N GLY A 384 -2.75 -23.74 -9.56
CA GLY A 384 -3.43 -22.76 -8.68
C GLY A 384 -2.52 -22.13 -7.62
N ARG A 385 -1.27 -22.58 -7.48
CA ARG A 385 -0.29 -21.96 -6.57
C ARG A 385 0.34 -20.70 -7.19
N PRO A 386 0.49 -19.59 -6.42
CA PRO A 386 1.10 -18.35 -6.93
C PRO A 386 2.55 -18.46 -7.40
N ASP A 387 3.30 -19.46 -6.92
CA ASP A 387 4.71 -19.70 -7.27
C ASP A 387 4.87 -20.65 -8.47
N VAL A 388 3.77 -21.22 -8.97
CA VAL A 388 3.78 -22.10 -10.15
C VAL A 388 3.13 -21.40 -11.33
N ASP A 389 3.95 -20.68 -12.09
CA ASP A 389 3.51 -19.96 -13.29
C ASP A 389 3.41 -20.88 -14.52
N TYR A 390 2.56 -21.92 -14.44
CA TYR A 390 2.42 -22.90 -15.51
C TYR A 390 1.82 -22.31 -16.79
N LEU A 391 1.16 -21.15 -16.71
CA LEU A 391 0.63 -20.41 -17.85
C LEU A 391 1.51 -19.23 -18.26
N GLU A 392 2.66 -18.98 -17.64
CA GLU A 392 3.53 -17.81 -17.93
C GLU A 392 2.77 -16.46 -17.86
N ILE A 393 1.83 -16.31 -16.90
CA ILE A 393 1.07 -15.08 -16.67
C ILE A 393 1.98 -13.97 -16.13
N GLU A 394 2.75 -14.25 -15.07
CA GLU A 394 3.62 -13.25 -14.43
C GLU A 394 4.85 -12.98 -15.29
N GLU A 395 5.41 -14.02 -15.93
CA GLU A 395 6.52 -13.84 -16.87
C GLU A 395 6.14 -12.89 -18.01
N ARG A 396 4.98 -13.07 -18.64
CA ARG A 396 4.51 -12.17 -19.70
C ARG A 396 4.26 -10.77 -19.18
N ARG A 397 3.62 -10.63 -18.01
CA ARG A 397 3.37 -9.33 -17.39
C ARG A 397 4.66 -8.53 -17.14
N SER A 398 5.77 -9.19 -16.78
CA SER A 398 7.07 -8.55 -16.61
C SER A 398 7.64 -7.93 -17.90
N ARG A 399 7.29 -8.50 -19.07
CA ARG A 399 7.69 -7.99 -20.39
C ARG A 399 6.87 -6.78 -20.84
N GLY A 400 5.70 -6.55 -20.23
CA GLY A 400 4.84 -5.41 -20.55
C GLY A 400 3.49 -5.48 -19.85
N ALA A 401 3.39 -4.88 -18.66
CA ALA A 401 2.17 -4.92 -17.84
C ALA A 401 0.95 -4.24 -18.49
N GLY A 402 1.16 -3.31 -19.44
CA GLY A 402 0.07 -2.72 -20.23
C GLY A 402 -0.43 -3.62 -21.36
N TYR A 403 0.40 -4.55 -21.84
CA TYR A 403 0.04 -5.48 -22.91
C TYR A 403 -0.55 -6.80 -22.37
N TYR A 404 -0.08 -7.23 -21.20
CA TYR A 404 -0.53 -8.44 -20.50
C TYR A 404 -1.22 -8.05 -19.19
N TYR A 405 -2.55 -8.22 -19.18
CA TYR A 405 -3.41 -7.69 -18.13
C TYR A 405 -3.46 -8.53 -16.84
N PHE A 406 -3.52 -9.86 -16.99
CA PHE A 406 -3.77 -10.78 -15.88
C PHE A 406 -2.56 -10.95 -14.93
N SER A 407 -2.84 -11.31 -13.69
CA SER A 407 -1.84 -11.60 -12.65
C SER A 407 -2.43 -12.55 -11.61
N TYR A 408 -1.64 -13.51 -11.13
CA TYR A 408 -2.12 -14.45 -10.11
C TYR A 408 -2.53 -13.75 -8.81
N ARG A 409 -1.94 -12.59 -8.50
CA ARG A 409 -2.33 -11.78 -7.34
C ARG A 409 -3.65 -11.01 -7.52
N ARG A 410 -4.25 -11.10 -8.70
CA ARG A 410 -5.47 -10.39 -9.09
C ARG A 410 -6.54 -11.34 -9.63
N VAL A 411 -6.26 -12.63 -9.74
CA VAL A 411 -7.20 -13.60 -10.29
C VAL A 411 -7.37 -14.78 -9.37
N PHE A 412 -8.57 -15.33 -9.40
CA PHE A 412 -8.90 -16.61 -8.83
C PHE A 412 -9.86 -17.28 -9.79
N GLY A 413 -9.61 -18.53 -10.12
CA GLY A 413 -10.40 -19.23 -11.12
C GLY A 413 -10.13 -20.71 -11.07
N ALA A 414 -10.87 -21.46 -11.87
CA ALA A 414 -10.67 -22.88 -11.97
C ALA A 414 -10.97 -23.45 -13.34
N LEU A 415 -10.37 -24.62 -13.57
CA LEU A 415 -10.53 -25.46 -14.72
C LEU A 415 -11.07 -26.80 -14.26
N SER A 416 -12.17 -27.25 -14.85
CA SER A 416 -12.82 -28.52 -14.49
C SER A 416 -12.65 -29.53 -15.63
N LEU A 417 -11.96 -30.63 -15.31
CA LEU A 417 -11.64 -31.75 -16.20
C LEU A 417 -12.28 -33.04 -15.67
N THR A 418 -12.48 -34.02 -16.54
CA THR A 418 -12.87 -35.37 -16.13
C THR A 418 -11.94 -36.41 -16.75
N SER A 419 -11.54 -37.45 -16.00
CA SER A 419 -10.69 -38.51 -16.56
C SER A 419 -11.31 -39.20 -17.77
N LYS A 420 -12.65 -39.18 -17.86
CA LYS A 420 -13.42 -39.74 -18.99
C LYS A 420 -13.30 -38.91 -20.26
N GLN A 421 -13.36 -37.57 -20.17
CA GLN A 421 -13.31 -36.69 -21.34
C GLN A 421 -11.87 -36.26 -21.69
N ASN A 422 -10.94 -36.38 -20.76
CA ASN A 422 -9.55 -35.95 -20.90
C ASN A 422 -8.52 -37.10 -20.74
N PRO A 423 -8.67 -38.24 -21.44
CA PRO A 423 -7.89 -39.45 -21.16
C PRO A 423 -6.39 -39.35 -21.50
N GLU A 424 -5.96 -38.38 -22.33
CA GLU A 424 -4.54 -38.16 -22.66
C GLU A 424 -3.84 -37.21 -21.65
N LEU A 425 -4.56 -36.60 -20.70
CA LEU A 425 -3.99 -35.77 -19.63
C LEU A 425 -3.69 -36.62 -18.40
N HIS A 426 -2.50 -37.23 -18.38
CA HIS A 426 -2.07 -38.07 -17.27
C HIS A 426 -1.34 -37.27 -16.18
N GLU A 427 -1.75 -37.40 -14.92
CA GLU A 427 -0.97 -36.91 -13.78
C GLU A 427 0.38 -37.64 -13.70
N LYS A 428 1.44 -36.94 -13.28
CA LYS A 428 2.74 -37.59 -13.02
C LYS A 428 2.67 -38.45 -11.75
N ALA A 429 3.47 -39.50 -11.70
CA ALA A 429 3.61 -40.37 -10.52
C ALA A 429 4.07 -39.60 -9.26
N GLY A 430 5.01 -38.65 -9.40
CA GLY A 430 5.44 -37.76 -8.30
C GLY A 430 4.50 -36.58 -8.03
N ARG A 431 3.32 -36.55 -8.67
CA ARG A 431 2.25 -35.56 -8.47
C ARG A 431 2.65 -34.09 -8.66
N GLU A 432 3.72 -33.85 -9.41
CA GLU A 432 4.16 -32.54 -9.88
C GLU A 432 3.45 -32.12 -11.19
N GLY A 433 2.12 -32.14 -11.18
CA GLY A 433 1.29 -31.79 -12.32
C GLY A 433 1.14 -32.90 -13.37
N PHE A 434 0.83 -32.49 -14.59
CA PHE A 434 0.61 -33.40 -15.72
C PHE A 434 1.92 -33.83 -16.37
N THR A 435 1.91 -35.04 -16.94
CA THR A 435 2.99 -35.53 -17.77
C THR A 435 3.16 -34.62 -18.99
N ARG A 436 4.38 -34.15 -19.24
CA ARG A 436 4.66 -33.27 -20.37
C ARG A 436 4.54 -34.06 -21.67
N GLY A 437 3.49 -33.76 -22.43
CA GLY A 437 3.18 -34.39 -23.70
C GLY A 437 2.35 -33.48 -24.58
N ARG A 438 1.88 -34.00 -25.72
CA ARG A 438 1.09 -33.23 -26.69
C ARG A 438 -0.22 -32.71 -26.08
N ALA A 439 -0.96 -33.55 -25.35
CA ALA A 439 -2.20 -33.14 -24.70
C ALA A 439 -1.99 -31.99 -23.71
N TYR A 440 -0.98 -32.07 -22.83
CA TYR A 440 -0.65 -30.99 -21.90
C TYR A 440 -0.21 -29.71 -22.61
N SER A 441 0.61 -29.83 -23.66
CA SER A 441 1.02 -28.67 -24.46
C SER A 441 -0.18 -27.99 -25.14
N SER A 442 -1.13 -28.77 -25.67
CA SER A 442 -2.36 -28.24 -26.26
C SER A 442 -3.22 -27.54 -25.21
N PHE A 443 -3.45 -28.17 -24.06
CA PHE A 443 -4.20 -27.60 -22.92
C PHE A 443 -3.65 -26.23 -22.52
N ARG A 444 -2.34 -26.16 -22.29
CA ARG A 444 -1.64 -24.91 -21.94
C ARG A 444 -1.77 -23.84 -23.02
N THR A 445 -1.59 -24.23 -24.29
CA THR A 445 -1.62 -23.29 -25.43
C THR A 445 -3.01 -22.67 -25.58
N LEU A 446 -4.07 -23.45 -25.43
CA LEU A 446 -5.45 -22.97 -25.49
C LEU A 446 -5.76 -21.94 -24.39
N LEU A 447 -5.34 -22.22 -23.16
CA LEU A 447 -5.52 -21.30 -22.03
C LEU A 447 -4.73 -20.00 -22.20
N VAL A 448 -3.46 -20.11 -22.61
CA VAL A 448 -2.62 -18.92 -22.89
C VAL A 448 -3.24 -18.09 -24.00
N ASN A 449 -3.73 -18.73 -25.06
CA ASN A 449 -4.39 -18.04 -26.17
C ASN A 449 -5.63 -17.28 -25.68
N LEU A 450 -6.50 -17.92 -24.91
CA LEU A 450 -7.68 -17.27 -24.33
C LEU A 450 -7.30 -16.04 -23.49
N LEU A 451 -6.33 -16.16 -22.58
CA LEU A 451 -5.90 -15.03 -21.74
C LEU A 451 -5.28 -13.89 -22.56
N VAL A 452 -4.51 -14.20 -23.61
CA VAL A 452 -3.91 -13.18 -24.47
C VAL A 452 -4.97 -12.46 -25.31
N GLU A 453 -5.92 -13.20 -25.88
CA GLU A 453 -7.03 -12.66 -26.65
C GLU A 453 -7.95 -11.78 -25.79
N LEU A 454 -8.28 -12.23 -24.57
CA LEU A 454 -9.04 -11.46 -23.59
C LEU A 454 -8.35 -10.13 -23.26
N ALA A 455 -7.05 -10.17 -22.98
CA ALA A 455 -6.26 -8.97 -22.74
C ALA A 455 -6.31 -8.03 -23.96
N ALA A 456 -6.11 -8.58 -25.17
CA ALA A 456 -6.06 -7.83 -26.41
C ALA A 456 -7.39 -7.18 -26.79
N ARG A 457 -8.54 -7.80 -26.48
CA ARG A 457 -9.88 -7.31 -26.85
C ARG A 457 -10.48 -6.35 -25.82
N TYR A 458 -10.32 -6.63 -24.53
CA TYR A 458 -11.08 -5.92 -23.48
C TYR A 458 -10.23 -5.01 -22.58
N PHE A 459 -8.92 -5.27 -22.43
CA PHE A 459 -8.13 -4.64 -21.37
C PHE A 459 -6.97 -3.78 -21.87
N ARG A 460 -6.67 -3.76 -23.17
CA ARG A 460 -5.69 -2.84 -23.76
C ARG A 460 -6.33 -1.53 -24.19
N SER A 461 -5.60 -0.44 -24.04
CA SER A 461 -6.08 0.92 -24.38
C SER A 461 -6.43 1.10 -25.86
N ASP A 462 -5.81 0.33 -26.76
CA ASP A 462 -6.04 0.37 -28.21
C ASP A 462 -7.08 -0.65 -28.71
N ALA A 463 -7.70 -1.42 -27.80
CA ALA A 463 -8.58 -2.50 -28.19
C ALA A 463 -9.98 -2.03 -28.64
N PRO A 464 -10.69 -2.81 -29.48
CA PRO A 464 -12.02 -2.43 -29.97
C PRO A 464 -13.06 -2.37 -28.84
N GLU A 465 -13.00 -3.32 -27.90
CA GLU A 465 -13.96 -3.46 -26.81
C GLU A 465 -13.51 -2.84 -25.48
N SER A 466 -12.32 -2.22 -25.42
CA SER A 466 -11.78 -1.61 -24.19
C SER A 466 -12.59 -0.44 -23.64
N ARG A 467 -13.40 0.22 -24.48
CA ARG A 467 -14.24 1.35 -24.07
C ARG A 467 -15.14 1.03 -22.89
N VAL A 468 -15.63 -0.21 -22.80
CA VAL A 468 -16.48 -0.67 -21.70
C VAL A 468 -15.68 -0.71 -20.39
N TYR A 469 -14.48 -1.29 -20.44
CA TYR A 469 -13.55 -1.32 -19.32
C TYR A 469 -13.12 0.09 -18.87
N GLU A 470 -12.72 0.95 -19.81
CA GLU A 470 -12.25 2.30 -19.51
C GLU A 470 -13.34 3.16 -18.86
N LYS A 471 -14.56 3.16 -19.42
CA LYS A 471 -15.71 3.88 -18.83
C LYS A 471 -16.05 3.39 -17.43
N GLY A 472 -16.07 2.07 -17.22
CA GLY A 472 -16.33 1.49 -15.90
C GLY A 472 -15.26 1.89 -14.87
N ARG A 473 -13.99 1.82 -15.26
CA ARG A 473 -12.87 2.22 -14.40
C ARG A 473 -12.92 3.72 -14.07
N GLU A 474 -13.14 4.58 -15.06
CA GLU A 474 -13.25 6.04 -14.85
C GLU A 474 -14.40 6.41 -13.92
N ARG A 475 -15.55 5.72 -14.05
CA ARG A 475 -16.69 5.88 -13.14
C ARG A 475 -16.30 5.54 -11.70
N LEU A 476 -15.68 4.39 -11.46
CA LEU A 476 -15.25 3.96 -10.12
C LEU A 476 -14.21 4.90 -9.50
N VAL A 477 -13.22 5.35 -10.29
CA VAL A 477 -12.21 6.32 -9.84
C VAL A 477 -12.86 7.65 -9.43
N ARG A 478 -13.85 8.11 -10.21
CA ARG A 478 -14.62 9.32 -9.88
C ARG A 478 -15.44 9.14 -8.60
N GLU A 479 -16.11 8.01 -8.43
CA GLU A 479 -16.88 7.69 -7.22
C GLU A 479 -15.99 7.62 -5.97
N ASP A 480 -14.81 6.98 -6.04
CA ASP A 480 -13.84 6.93 -4.95
C ASP A 480 -13.30 8.32 -4.59
N ARG A 481 -13.02 9.17 -5.60
CA ARG A 481 -12.60 10.56 -5.37
C ARG A 481 -13.66 11.35 -4.60
N LEU A 482 -14.92 11.27 -5.02
CA LEU A 482 -16.04 11.94 -4.34
C LEU A 482 -16.22 11.42 -2.90
N ARG A 483 -16.07 10.11 -2.68
CA ARG A 483 -16.09 9.51 -1.34
C ARG A 483 -14.97 10.07 -0.46
N LYS A 484 -13.73 10.07 -0.94
CA LYS A 484 -12.57 10.60 -0.21
C LYS A 484 -12.71 12.09 0.11
N GLU A 485 -13.24 12.88 -0.81
CA GLU A 485 -13.53 14.30 -0.57
C GLU A 485 -14.58 14.48 0.53
N ARG A 486 -15.66 13.68 0.52
CA ARG A 486 -16.67 13.67 1.59
C ARG A 486 -16.06 13.26 2.94
N ASP A 487 -15.28 12.21 2.98
CA ASP A 487 -14.66 11.70 4.21
C ASP A 487 -13.64 12.69 4.79
N ARG A 488 -12.89 13.39 3.91
CA ARG A 488 -11.98 14.47 4.32
C ARG A 488 -12.73 15.66 4.90
N ARG A 489 -13.83 16.10 4.26
CA ARG A 489 -14.71 17.16 4.80
C ARG A 489 -15.30 16.76 6.15
N ALA A 490 -15.81 15.53 6.27
CA ALA A 490 -16.32 14.98 7.52
C ALA A 490 -15.25 14.91 8.62
N ALA A 491 -14.02 14.49 8.30
CA ALA A 491 -12.92 14.45 9.25
C ALA A 491 -12.47 15.84 9.72
N ALA A 492 -12.41 16.81 8.80
CA ALA A 492 -12.12 18.21 9.12
C ALA A 492 -13.22 18.81 10.00
N GLY A 493 -14.49 18.58 9.66
CA GLY A 493 -15.65 18.98 10.46
C GLY A 493 -15.62 18.40 11.86
N ARG A 494 -15.36 17.09 12.01
CA ARG A 494 -15.20 16.44 13.32
C ARG A 494 -14.08 17.06 14.16
N ARG A 495 -12.94 17.37 13.56
CA ARG A 495 -11.80 18.00 14.26
C ARG A 495 -12.16 19.42 14.72
N ARG A 496 -12.80 20.22 13.85
CA ARG A 496 -13.25 21.58 14.17
C ARG A 496 -14.25 21.57 15.33
N LEU A 497 -15.31 20.76 15.22
CA LEU A 497 -16.33 20.63 16.27
C LEU A 497 -15.74 20.17 17.60
N ARG A 498 -14.84 19.16 17.59
CA ARG A 498 -14.15 18.72 18.81
C ARG A 498 -13.34 19.84 19.46
N SER A 499 -12.66 20.67 18.67
CA SER A 499 -11.89 21.80 19.18
C SER A 499 -12.77 22.89 19.77
N GLN A 500 -13.89 23.21 19.11
CA GLN A 500 -14.88 24.18 19.59
C GLN A 500 -15.50 23.73 20.91
N LEU A 501 -15.96 22.47 20.99
CA LEU A 501 -16.54 21.92 22.21
C LEU A 501 -15.53 21.90 23.37
N ALA A 502 -14.28 21.52 23.13
CA ALA A 502 -13.25 21.56 24.16
C ALA A 502 -13.00 22.99 24.68
N THR A 503 -12.96 23.97 23.77
CA THR A 503 -12.76 25.39 24.12
C THR A 503 -13.97 25.93 24.90
N ALA A 504 -15.19 25.63 24.45
CA ALA A 504 -16.42 26.06 25.10
C ALA A 504 -16.57 25.45 26.50
N LEU A 505 -16.30 24.15 26.65
CA LEU A 505 -16.33 23.48 27.97
C LEU A 505 -15.30 24.07 28.93
N GLN A 506 -14.09 24.37 28.45
CA GLN A 506 -13.07 25.02 29.27
C GLN A 506 -13.52 26.43 29.69
N TYR A 507 -14.06 27.21 28.75
CA TYR A 507 -14.57 28.55 29.03
C TYR A 507 -15.72 28.54 30.05
N LEU A 508 -16.63 27.55 30.00
CA LEU A 508 -17.67 27.36 31.01
C LEU A 508 -17.12 27.06 32.40
N GLN A 509 -15.98 26.38 32.50
CA GLN A 509 -15.36 26.04 33.78
C GLN A 509 -14.57 27.20 34.39
N GLU A 510 -13.93 28.02 33.55
CA GLU A 510 -13.02 29.07 33.99
C GLU A 510 -13.70 30.44 34.16
N THR A 511 -14.84 30.67 33.51
CA THR A 511 -15.50 31.98 33.48
C THR A 511 -16.55 32.13 34.57
N ASP A 512 -16.37 33.11 35.45
CA ASP A 512 -17.43 33.60 36.32
C ASP A 512 -18.30 34.62 35.57
N PHE A 513 -19.37 34.12 34.95
CA PHE A 513 -20.30 34.94 34.16
C PHE A 513 -21.00 36.02 34.99
N GLN A 514 -21.27 35.74 36.27
CA GLN A 514 -21.91 36.70 37.16
C GLN A 514 -20.99 37.89 37.43
N GLU A 515 -19.71 37.63 37.72
CA GLU A 515 -18.73 38.68 37.96
C GLU A 515 -18.50 39.55 36.71
N GLN A 516 -18.33 38.93 35.54
CA GLN A 516 -18.10 39.65 34.29
C GLN A 516 -19.30 40.52 33.88
N ALA A 517 -20.52 39.97 33.94
CA ALA A 517 -21.73 40.72 33.64
C ALA A 517 -21.93 41.91 34.61
N SER A 518 -21.68 41.68 35.90
CA SER A 518 -21.77 42.73 36.94
C SER A 518 -20.76 43.86 36.72
N ARG A 519 -19.52 43.53 36.33
CA ARG A 519 -18.48 44.52 36.01
C ARG A 519 -18.88 45.41 34.85
N ILE A 520 -19.46 44.84 33.78
CA ILE A 520 -19.93 45.59 32.61
C ILE A 520 -21.05 46.56 33.01
N VAL A 521 -22.04 46.09 33.77
CA VAL A 521 -23.14 46.94 34.25
C VAL A 521 -22.61 48.05 35.16
N HIS A 522 -21.69 47.75 36.08
CA HIS A 522 -21.12 48.76 36.98
C HIS A 522 -20.32 49.85 36.25
N ALA A 523 -19.55 49.46 35.23
CA ALA A 523 -18.85 50.41 34.36
C ALA A 523 -19.85 51.30 33.62
N LEU A 524 -20.91 50.71 33.05
CA LEU A 524 -21.98 51.46 32.39
C LEU A 524 -22.65 52.46 33.34
N THR A 525 -22.99 52.04 34.57
CA THR A 525 -23.55 52.93 35.60
C THR A 525 -22.65 54.15 35.82
N SER A 526 -21.34 53.93 36.03
CA SER A 526 -20.36 54.99 36.27
C SER A 526 -20.25 55.98 35.09
N HIS A 527 -20.37 55.50 33.86
CA HIS A 527 -20.34 56.33 32.65
C HIS A 527 -21.63 57.13 32.49
N LEU A 528 -22.79 56.53 32.75
CA LEU A 528 -24.11 57.18 32.59
C LEU A 528 -24.38 58.25 33.66
N GLU A 529 -23.88 58.06 34.89
CA GLU A 529 -23.97 59.07 35.95
C GLU A 529 -23.27 60.39 35.59
N ARG A 530 -22.14 60.30 34.85
CA ARG A 530 -21.35 61.47 34.43
C ARG A 530 -21.77 62.05 33.08
N ALA A 531 -22.74 61.45 32.40
CA ALA A 531 -23.15 61.90 31.09
C ALA A 531 -23.91 63.23 31.16
N GLU A 532 -23.53 64.17 30.28
CA GLU A 532 -24.17 65.50 30.16
C GLU A 532 -25.04 65.64 28.89
N ARG A 533 -24.95 64.69 27.94
CA ARG A 533 -25.66 64.71 26.65
C ARG A 533 -26.15 63.31 26.27
N LEU A 534 -27.25 63.25 25.52
CA LEU A 534 -27.93 62.00 25.17
C LEU A 534 -27.10 61.08 24.22
N GLN A 535 -26.43 61.66 23.22
CA GLN A 535 -25.69 60.89 22.21
C GLN A 535 -24.50 60.07 22.79
N PRO A 536 -23.65 60.64 23.66
CA PRO A 536 -22.59 59.86 24.31
C PRO A 536 -23.13 58.72 25.19
N ALA A 537 -24.24 58.94 25.90
CA ALA A 537 -24.87 57.94 26.77
C ALA A 537 -25.43 56.75 26.00
N THR A 538 -26.18 57.00 24.91
CA THR A 538 -26.74 55.94 24.05
C THR A 538 -25.65 55.09 23.40
N ARG A 539 -24.52 55.69 23.01
CA ARG A 539 -23.37 54.94 22.51
C ARG A 539 -22.76 54.01 23.57
N GLN A 540 -22.62 54.47 24.81
CA GLN A 540 -22.09 53.64 25.91
C GLN A 540 -23.02 52.47 26.26
N VAL A 541 -24.34 52.68 26.21
CA VAL A 541 -25.33 51.58 26.37
C VAL A 541 -25.16 50.54 25.25
N ALA A 542 -25.05 50.97 24.00
CA ALA A 542 -24.84 50.05 22.87
C ALA A 542 -23.50 49.28 22.97
N GLU A 543 -22.44 49.93 23.45
CA GLU A 543 -21.14 49.29 23.69
C GLU A 543 -21.21 48.25 24.82
N ALA A 544 -21.90 48.55 25.92
CA ALA A 544 -22.10 47.61 27.03
C ALA A 544 -22.97 46.40 26.63
N LYS A 545 -24.04 46.62 25.86
CA LYS A 545 -24.88 45.55 25.30
C LYS A 545 -24.08 44.58 24.43
N ARG A 546 -23.26 45.10 23.52
CA ARG A 546 -22.35 44.28 22.71
C ARG A 546 -21.32 43.53 23.55
N ALA A 547 -20.84 44.12 24.64
CA ALA A 547 -19.90 43.46 25.54
C ALA A 547 -20.56 42.28 26.30
N LEU A 548 -21.85 42.40 26.64
CA LEU A 548 -22.63 41.32 27.25
C LEU A 548 -22.91 40.18 26.25
N GLU A 549 -23.28 40.50 25.00
CA GLU A 549 -23.43 39.51 23.92
C GLU A 549 -22.13 38.70 23.69
N ARG A 550 -20.98 39.38 23.69
CA ARG A 550 -19.66 38.75 23.54
C ARG A 550 -19.29 37.74 24.63
N LEU A 551 -19.98 37.73 25.77
CA LEU A 551 -19.74 36.72 26.81
C LEU A 551 -20.20 35.32 26.37
N LEU A 552 -21.17 35.24 25.44
CA LEU A 552 -21.73 33.98 24.96
C LEU A 552 -21.07 33.47 23.67
N GLU A 553 -20.45 34.35 22.87
CA GLU A 553 -19.76 33.98 21.62
C GLU A 553 -18.82 32.76 21.75
N PRO A 554 -18.00 32.60 22.81
CA PRO A 554 -17.10 31.44 22.96
C PRO A 554 -17.81 30.10 23.19
N LEU A 555 -19.12 30.12 23.46
CA LEU A 555 -19.96 28.93 23.68
C LEU A 555 -20.64 28.45 22.40
N GLU A 556 -20.56 29.22 21.31
CA GLU A 556 -21.12 28.84 20.02
C GLU A 556 -20.26 27.78 19.31
N PHE A 557 -20.93 26.82 18.67
CA PHE A 557 -20.28 25.80 17.85
C PHE A 557 -21.12 25.51 16.61
N ASP A 558 -20.49 25.06 15.52
CA ASP A 558 -21.22 24.72 14.30
C ASP A 558 -21.93 23.37 14.43
N GLU A 559 -23.14 23.27 13.91
CA GLU A 559 -23.83 21.97 13.82
C GLU A 559 -23.07 21.00 12.91
N PRO A 560 -23.07 19.69 13.23
CA PRO A 560 -22.37 18.69 12.43
C PRO A 560 -23.09 18.46 11.08
N GLU A 561 -22.75 19.25 10.07
CA GLU A 561 -23.22 19.03 8.69
C GLU A 561 -22.37 17.97 7.97
N GLY A 562 -23.03 16.93 7.43
CA GLY A 562 -22.40 15.92 6.57
C GLY A 562 -21.58 14.85 7.31
N PHE A 563 -21.67 14.75 8.63
CA PHE A 563 -21.07 13.66 9.42
C PHE A 563 -21.85 13.36 10.71
N ALA A 564 -21.78 12.12 11.19
CA ALA A 564 -22.34 11.77 12.50
C ALA A 564 -21.38 12.18 13.64
N ALA A 565 -21.88 12.93 14.61
CA ALA A 565 -21.18 13.20 15.86
C ALA A 565 -21.01 11.90 16.68
N THR A 566 -19.86 11.75 17.34
CA THR A 566 -19.62 10.62 18.26
C THR A 566 -20.47 10.77 19.52
N GLU A 567 -20.68 9.68 20.25
CA GLU A 567 -21.45 9.70 21.49
C GLU A 567 -20.87 10.68 22.52
N GLN A 568 -19.55 10.76 22.63
CA GLN A 568 -18.88 11.75 23.48
C GLN A 568 -19.16 13.18 23.01
N MET A 569 -19.02 13.46 21.71
CA MET A 569 -19.28 14.80 21.16
C MET A 569 -20.73 15.24 21.38
N ARG A 570 -21.71 14.33 21.26
CA ARG A 570 -23.12 14.66 21.55
C ARG A 570 -23.31 15.07 23.01
N ARG A 571 -22.67 14.36 23.95
CA ARG A 571 -22.71 14.72 25.37
C ARG A 571 -22.09 16.09 25.61
N ASP A 572 -20.92 16.34 25.03
CA ASP A 572 -20.22 17.61 25.14
C ASP A 572 -21.05 18.76 24.56
N MET A 573 -21.68 18.58 23.39
CA MET A 573 -22.62 19.55 22.80
C MET A 573 -23.76 19.89 23.75
N THR A 574 -24.45 18.87 24.29
CA THR A 574 -25.55 19.09 25.23
C THR A 574 -25.11 19.81 26.51
N LEU A 575 -23.90 19.56 27.00
CA LEU A 575 -23.35 20.27 28.15
C LEU A 575 -23.10 21.75 27.83
N VAL A 576 -22.51 22.04 26.66
CA VAL A 576 -22.26 23.42 26.21
C VAL A 576 -23.56 24.17 25.98
N GLU A 577 -24.54 23.57 25.30
CA GLU A 577 -25.87 24.17 25.08
C GLU A 577 -26.56 24.54 26.38
N ARG A 578 -26.54 23.62 27.36
CA ARG A 578 -27.14 23.87 28.69
C ARG A 578 -26.39 24.97 29.45
N GLY A 579 -25.06 24.95 29.41
CA GLY A 579 -24.23 25.97 30.06
C GLY A 579 -24.43 27.36 29.45
N ALA A 580 -24.53 27.45 28.12
CA ALA A 580 -24.82 28.70 27.41
C ALA A 580 -26.20 29.24 27.75
N ALA A 581 -27.24 28.40 27.75
CA ALA A 581 -28.59 28.79 28.10
C ALA A 581 -28.68 29.29 29.56
N ASP A 582 -28.02 28.62 30.49
CA ASP A 582 -27.94 29.08 31.89
C ASP A 582 -27.19 30.42 31.98
N ALA A 583 -26.05 30.56 31.30
CA ALA A 583 -25.29 31.81 31.32
C ALA A 583 -26.09 33.00 30.76
N GLU A 584 -26.81 32.78 29.67
CA GLU A 584 -27.70 33.76 29.05
C GLU A 584 -28.84 34.16 30.00
N GLN A 585 -29.56 33.17 30.53
CA GLN A 585 -30.77 33.41 31.32
C GLN A 585 -30.47 33.93 32.73
N SER A 586 -29.42 33.42 33.38
CA SER A 586 -29.11 33.68 34.78
C SER A 586 -28.26 34.95 34.97
N TYR A 587 -27.45 35.35 33.98
CA TYR A 587 -26.51 36.48 34.14
C TYR A 587 -26.65 37.56 33.05
N VAL A 588 -26.64 37.17 31.77
CA VAL A 588 -26.61 38.14 30.65
C VAL A 588 -27.95 38.88 30.51
N ALA A 589 -29.08 38.17 30.47
CA ALA A 589 -30.40 38.78 30.33
C ALA A 589 -30.77 39.73 31.50
N PRO A 590 -30.51 39.38 32.79
CA PRO A 590 -30.67 40.33 33.90
C PRO A 590 -29.77 41.57 33.80
N ALA A 591 -28.53 41.41 33.31
CA ALA A 591 -27.61 42.53 33.09
C ALA A 591 -28.09 43.45 31.96
N PHE A 592 -28.64 42.89 30.89
CA PHE A 592 -29.30 43.65 29.82
C PHE A 592 -30.48 44.48 30.35
N ALA A 593 -31.37 43.87 31.13
CA ALA A 593 -32.51 44.55 31.73
C ALA A 593 -32.07 45.69 32.67
N SER A 594 -31.02 45.45 33.47
CA SER A 594 -30.43 46.47 34.34
C SER A 594 -29.83 47.64 33.53
N GLY A 595 -29.15 47.33 32.42
CA GLY A 595 -28.61 48.34 31.50
C GLY A 595 -29.71 49.19 30.85
N ASP A 596 -30.82 48.57 30.45
CA ASP A 596 -31.97 49.28 29.87
C ASP A 596 -32.67 50.18 30.89
N GLU A 597 -32.81 49.74 32.14
CA GLU A 597 -33.35 50.56 33.21
C GLU A 597 -32.46 51.79 33.49
N LEU A 598 -31.13 51.59 33.52
CA LEU A 598 -30.16 52.69 33.66
C LEU A 598 -30.22 53.67 32.49
N ALA A 599 -30.36 53.16 31.27
CA ALA A 599 -30.51 53.98 30.06
C ALA A 599 -31.77 54.85 30.13
N ALA A 600 -32.92 54.26 30.46
CA ALA A 600 -34.20 54.96 30.57
C ALA A 600 -34.17 56.05 31.66
N ARG A 601 -33.56 55.76 32.83
CA ARG A 601 -33.38 56.75 33.91
C ARG A 601 -32.49 57.92 33.48
N THR A 602 -31.41 57.62 32.75
CA THR A 602 -30.47 58.65 32.26
C THR A 602 -31.07 59.51 31.16
N GLU A 603 -31.82 58.91 30.24
CA GLU A 603 -32.56 59.61 29.19
C GLU A 603 -33.59 60.58 29.81
N ALA A 604 -34.39 60.12 30.78
CA ALA A 604 -35.34 61.00 31.48
C ALA A 604 -34.65 62.20 32.17
N ARG A 605 -33.47 61.98 32.80
CA ARG A 605 -32.67 63.05 33.42
C ARG A 605 -32.17 64.07 32.39
N LEU A 606 -31.67 63.61 31.24
CA LEU A 606 -31.05 64.47 30.22
C LEU A 606 -32.08 65.19 29.33
N VAL A 607 -33.20 64.55 29.01
CA VAL A 607 -34.32 65.17 28.26
C VAL A 607 -34.96 66.31 29.06
N ALA A 608 -35.04 66.18 30.40
CA ALA A 608 -35.49 67.28 31.26
C ALA A 608 -34.57 68.51 31.21
N VAL A 609 -33.27 68.32 31.00
CA VAL A 609 -32.27 69.39 30.84
C VAL A 609 -32.32 69.99 29.43
N GLU A 610 -32.52 69.17 28.39
CA GLU A 610 -32.62 69.64 27.00
C GLU A 610 -33.93 70.40 26.70
N ALA A 611 -35.01 70.14 27.44
CA ALA A 611 -36.28 70.87 27.31
C ALA A 611 -36.14 72.37 27.64
N ASP A 612 -35.31 72.73 28.63
CA ASP A 612 -35.01 74.12 29.04
C ASP A 612 -34.18 74.87 27.97
N VAL A 613 -33.37 74.14 27.19
CA VAL A 613 -32.57 74.69 26.08
C VAL A 613 -33.38 74.83 24.79
N ARG A 614 -34.36 73.94 24.55
CA ARG A 614 -35.21 73.96 23.35
C ARG A 614 -36.09 75.21 23.28
N GLU A 615 -36.61 75.70 24.40
CA GLU A 615 -37.43 76.91 24.45
C GLU A 615 -36.66 78.17 23.97
N ARG A 616 -35.34 78.23 24.21
CA ARG A 616 -34.45 79.31 23.74
C ARG A 616 -34.04 79.18 22.26
N ARG A 617 -34.14 77.99 21.68
CA ARG A 617 -33.71 77.69 20.30
C ARG A 617 -34.81 77.92 19.27
N GLU A 618 -36.08 77.69 19.64
CA GLU A 618 -37.24 78.00 18.78
C GLU A 618 -37.32 79.50 18.44
N PHE A 619 -36.83 80.38 19.32
CA PHE A 619 -36.68 81.82 19.07
C PHE A 619 -35.69 82.14 17.93
N VAL A 620 -34.66 81.32 17.72
CA VAL A 620 -33.58 81.55 16.74
C VAL A 620 -33.90 80.91 15.37
N GLU A 621 -34.58 79.76 15.35
CA GLU A 621 -34.99 79.10 14.09
C GLU A 621 -36.08 79.85 13.32
N GLY A 622 -36.93 80.63 14.02
CA GLY A 622 -37.89 81.54 13.38
C GLY A 622 -37.22 82.54 12.44
N ARG A 623 -35.97 82.94 12.73
CA ARG A 623 -35.20 83.87 11.89
C ARG A 623 -34.45 83.20 10.74
N LEU A 624 -33.99 81.96 10.92
CA LEU A 624 -33.20 81.23 9.90
C LEU A 624 -34.08 80.71 8.75
N THR A 625 -35.33 80.36 9.06
CA THR A 625 -36.30 79.83 8.07
C THR A 625 -36.72 80.90 7.07
N ALA A 626 -36.69 82.19 7.47
CA ALA A 626 -36.89 83.33 6.58
C ALA A 626 -35.73 83.54 5.59
N ALA A 627 -34.51 83.12 5.95
CA ALA A 627 -33.32 83.26 5.10
C ALA A 627 -33.24 82.16 4.03
N ARG A 628 -33.57 80.90 4.39
CA ARG A 628 -33.51 79.75 3.46
C ARG A 628 -34.55 79.83 2.33
N ARG A 629 -35.73 80.42 2.58
CA ARG A 629 -36.75 80.63 1.53
C ARG A 629 -36.29 81.56 0.40
N ARG A 630 -35.33 82.46 0.68
CA ARG A 630 -34.72 83.37 -0.31
C ARG A 630 -33.62 82.70 -1.14
N VAL A 631 -32.97 81.67 -0.59
CA VAL A 631 -31.91 80.90 -1.27
C VAL A 631 -32.50 79.85 -2.23
N ALA A 632 -33.57 79.17 -1.82
CA ALA A 632 -34.23 78.15 -2.66
C ALA A 632 -34.93 78.74 -3.91
N THR A 633 -35.31 80.03 -3.87
CA THR A 633 -35.84 80.75 -5.04
C THR A 633 -34.75 81.06 -6.07
N ALA A 634 -33.51 81.30 -5.62
CA ALA A 634 -32.34 81.53 -6.49
C ALA A 634 -31.77 80.23 -7.10
N GLU A 635 -31.92 79.09 -6.44
CA GLU A 635 -31.42 77.77 -6.87
C GLU A 635 -32.22 77.19 -8.07
N ASN A 636 -33.54 77.41 -8.10
CA ASN A 636 -34.42 76.90 -9.16
C ASN A 636 -34.27 77.65 -10.50
N GLU A 637 -33.83 78.91 -10.46
CA GLU A 637 -33.51 79.69 -11.66
C GLU A 637 -32.13 79.29 -12.24
N GLY A 638 -31.17 78.89 -11.39
CA GLY A 638 -29.83 78.44 -11.80
C GLY A 638 -29.76 77.03 -12.39
N ARG A 639 -30.73 76.15 -12.09
CA ARG A 639 -30.71 74.75 -12.53
C ARG A 639 -31.34 74.51 -13.91
N ARG A 640 -32.16 75.45 -14.38
CA ARG A 640 -32.61 75.51 -15.79
C ARG A 640 -31.51 75.98 -16.72
N ALA A 641 -30.48 76.59 -16.14
CA ALA A 641 -29.35 77.02 -16.88
C ALA A 641 -28.31 75.89 -17.00
N LEU A 642 -28.47 75.06 -18.05
CA LEU A 642 -27.38 74.90 -19.01
C LEU A 642 -26.21 74.00 -18.50
N THR A 643 -26.20 72.66 -18.44
CA THR A 643 -26.62 71.50 -19.28
C THR A 643 -25.78 71.08 -20.51
N THR A 644 -24.67 71.68 -20.90
CA THR A 644 -24.00 71.28 -22.17
C THR A 644 -22.45 71.40 -22.02
N LEU A 645 -21.76 70.56 -21.25
CA LEU A 645 -20.30 70.24 -21.23
C LEU A 645 -19.08 71.16 -21.70
N SER A 646 -17.96 70.96 -20.96
CA SER A 646 -16.59 70.40 -21.24
C SER A 646 -15.41 71.05 -22.02
N GLU A 647 -14.25 70.82 -21.38
CA GLU A 647 -12.82 70.80 -21.75
C GLU A 647 -11.93 72.06 -21.77
N THR A 648 -12.43 73.28 -21.95
CA THR A 648 -11.57 74.49 -21.77
C THR A 648 -11.60 75.05 -20.33
N VAL A 649 -12.30 74.38 -19.42
CA VAL A 649 -12.58 74.86 -18.04
C VAL A 649 -11.52 74.46 -17.01
N GLY A 650 -10.79 73.35 -17.21
CA GLY A 650 -9.82 72.85 -16.22
C GLY A 650 -8.66 73.83 -15.93
N SER A 651 -8.16 74.51 -16.97
CA SER A 651 -7.00 75.41 -16.83
C SER A 651 -7.36 76.80 -16.27
N ALA A 652 -8.60 77.27 -16.45
CA ALA A 652 -9.06 78.56 -15.91
C ALA A 652 -9.46 78.45 -14.43
N LEU A 653 -9.96 77.29 -13.99
CA LEU A 653 -10.37 77.07 -12.60
C LEU A 653 -9.17 77.04 -11.62
N GLN A 654 -8.01 76.55 -12.06
CA GLN A 654 -6.81 76.56 -11.23
C GLN A 654 -6.27 77.99 -10.98
N GLY A 655 -6.42 78.92 -11.92
CA GLY A 655 -6.02 80.32 -11.75
C GLY A 655 -6.92 81.10 -10.78
N VAL A 656 -8.22 80.79 -10.73
CA VAL A 656 -9.18 81.46 -9.82
C VAL A 656 -9.07 80.91 -8.40
N LEU A 657 -8.85 79.61 -8.22
CA LEU A 657 -8.60 79.01 -6.90
C LEU A 657 -7.28 79.50 -6.27
N ALA A 658 -6.25 79.79 -7.08
CA ALA A 658 -5.00 80.38 -6.60
C ALA A 658 -5.18 81.84 -6.14
N ALA A 659 -6.01 82.64 -6.83
CA ALA A 659 -6.33 84.01 -6.42
C ALA A 659 -7.25 84.06 -5.18
N PHE A 660 -8.17 83.10 -5.04
CA PHE A 660 -9.06 82.98 -3.88
C PHE A 660 -8.31 82.58 -2.59
N ASN A 661 -7.38 81.63 -2.67
CA ASN A 661 -6.54 81.23 -1.53
C ASN A 661 -5.53 82.32 -1.14
N SER A 662 -5.03 83.12 -2.08
CA SER A 662 -4.12 84.23 -1.78
C SER A 662 -4.83 85.41 -1.10
N GLY A 663 -6.10 85.68 -1.43
CA GLY A 663 -6.89 86.73 -0.78
C GLY A 663 -7.42 86.36 0.62
N LEU A 664 -7.61 85.06 0.90
CA LEU A 664 -7.96 84.55 2.23
C LEU A 664 -6.81 84.64 3.24
N GLY A 665 -5.55 84.69 2.76
CA GLY A 665 -4.36 84.78 3.62
C GLY A 665 -4.07 86.18 4.19
N ASP A 666 -4.58 87.24 3.57
CA ASP A 666 -4.36 88.64 3.98
C ASP A 666 -5.45 89.20 4.92
N ILE A 667 -6.45 88.38 5.30
CA ILE A 667 -7.50 88.77 6.25
C ILE A 667 -7.09 88.31 7.66
N ALA A 668 -6.64 89.24 8.50
CA ALA A 668 -6.26 88.97 9.88
C ALA A 668 -7.46 88.48 10.71
N GLN A 669 -7.30 87.35 11.43
CA GLN A 669 -8.31 86.88 12.39
C GLN A 669 -8.36 87.80 13.63
N PRO A 670 -9.54 88.03 14.23
CA PRO A 670 -9.64 88.81 15.46
C PRO A 670 -9.02 88.05 16.64
N SER A 671 -7.96 88.61 17.22
CA SER A 671 -7.40 88.18 18.51
C SER A 671 -7.94 89.08 19.62
N ALA A 672 -8.94 88.60 20.37
CA ALA A 672 -9.55 89.26 21.53
C ALA A 672 -8.51 89.61 22.63
N PRO A 673 -8.70 90.62 23.53
CA PRO A 673 -9.89 90.79 24.39
C PRO A 673 -10.29 92.26 24.74
N ASP A 674 -11.57 92.63 24.55
CA ASP A 674 -12.37 93.50 25.45
C ASP A 674 -13.65 94.01 24.75
N SER A 675 -14.74 94.07 25.51
CA SER A 675 -16.14 93.98 25.07
C SER A 675 -16.77 95.24 24.47
N ALA A 676 -16.00 96.11 23.81
CA ALA A 676 -16.55 97.34 23.20
C ALA A 676 -16.18 97.58 21.73
N GLY A 677 -15.23 96.83 21.14
CA GLY A 677 -14.81 96.98 19.73
C GLY A 677 -15.46 96.02 18.72
N TRP A 678 -16.16 94.98 19.19
CA TRP A 678 -16.60 93.84 18.38
C TRP A 678 -17.58 94.20 17.24
N ILE A 679 -18.45 95.18 17.46
CA ILE A 679 -19.52 95.52 16.50
C ILE A 679 -18.96 96.21 15.25
N GLN A 680 -17.85 96.93 15.38
CA GLN A 680 -17.26 97.72 14.29
C GLN A 680 -16.30 96.87 13.43
N GLU A 681 -15.54 95.96 14.05
CA GLU A 681 -14.69 94.99 13.35
C GLU A 681 -15.49 93.85 12.70
N GLN A 682 -16.59 93.39 13.30
CA GLN A 682 -17.50 92.41 12.70
C GLN A 682 -18.17 92.99 11.43
N ALA A 683 -18.59 94.26 11.46
CA ALA A 683 -19.20 94.92 10.31
C ALA A 683 -18.22 95.19 9.16
N GLU A 684 -16.91 95.28 9.42
CA GLU A 684 -15.86 95.39 8.40
C GLU A 684 -15.50 94.02 7.80
N PHE A 685 -15.48 92.98 8.62
CA PHE A 685 -15.32 91.59 8.17
C PHE A 685 -16.51 91.10 7.33
N GLU A 686 -17.74 91.36 7.77
CA GLU A 686 -18.97 91.05 7.01
C GLU A 686 -18.99 91.77 5.66
N ARG A 687 -18.58 93.05 5.61
CA ARG A 687 -18.47 93.82 4.34
C ARG A 687 -17.38 93.29 3.41
N ALA A 688 -16.25 92.83 3.93
CA ALA A 688 -15.16 92.25 3.13
C ALA A 688 -15.54 90.88 2.54
N VAL A 689 -16.26 90.06 3.30
CA VAL A 689 -16.82 88.77 2.84
C VAL A 689 -17.91 88.99 1.79
N ASP A 690 -18.80 89.97 1.98
CA ASP A 690 -19.84 90.33 1.02
C ASP A 690 -19.27 90.84 -0.32
N ALA A 691 -18.17 91.63 -0.28
CA ALA A 691 -17.49 92.10 -1.48
C ALA A 691 -16.78 90.97 -2.25
N LEU A 692 -16.13 90.05 -1.52
CA LEU A 692 -15.45 88.87 -2.09
C LEU A 692 -16.46 87.86 -2.69
N ALA A 693 -17.65 87.74 -2.09
CA ALA A 693 -18.74 86.94 -2.61
C ALA A 693 -19.35 87.52 -3.90
N ALA A 694 -19.47 88.85 -4.01
CA ALA A 694 -20.01 89.54 -5.19
C ALA A 694 -19.08 89.50 -6.42
N GLU A 695 -17.76 89.42 -6.21
CA GLU A 695 -16.78 89.26 -7.28
C GLU A 695 -16.66 87.80 -7.75
N SER A 696 -16.64 86.85 -6.81
CA SER A 696 -16.59 85.41 -7.10
C SER A 696 -17.83 84.89 -7.83
N GLY A 697 -19.01 85.45 -7.54
CA GLY A 697 -20.25 85.13 -8.26
C GLY A 697 -20.25 85.53 -9.75
N ARG A 698 -19.50 86.58 -10.12
CA ARG A 698 -19.38 87.06 -11.52
C ARG A 698 -18.40 86.23 -12.37
N ALA A 699 -17.47 85.52 -11.72
CA ALA A 699 -16.53 84.61 -12.38
C ALA A 699 -17.16 83.23 -12.66
N LEU A 700 -17.95 82.71 -11.71
CA LEU A 700 -18.66 81.42 -11.85
C LEU A 700 -19.74 81.41 -12.94
N ALA A 701 -20.40 82.55 -13.17
CA ALA A 701 -21.40 82.71 -14.24
C ALA A 701 -20.82 82.56 -15.66
N ARG A 702 -19.52 82.82 -15.86
CA ARG A 702 -18.85 82.67 -17.17
C ARG A 702 -18.43 81.23 -17.47
N VAL A 703 -18.10 80.45 -16.43
CA VAL A 703 -17.74 79.03 -16.55
C VAL A 703 -18.97 78.15 -16.81
N ALA A 704 -20.12 78.51 -16.23
CA ALA A 704 -21.40 77.82 -16.48
C ALA A 704 -21.84 77.87 -17.96
N ASN A 705 -21.62 78.99 -18.66
CA ASN A 705 -21.95 79.13 -20.08
C ASN A 705 -21.06 78.29 -21.02
N MET A 706 -19.85 77.91 -20.59
CA MET A 706 -18.94 77.04 -21.35
C MET A 706 -19.23 75.56 -21.15
N ILE A 707 -19.70 75.19 -19.95
CA ILE A 707 -20.35 73.91 -19.66
C ILE A 707 -21.77 73.93 -20.24
N GLN A 708 -22.04 74.83 -21.20
CA GLN A 708 -23.19 74.80 -22.07
C GLN A 708 -22.97 74.72 -23.63
N ALA A 709 -21.84 74.22 -24.14
CA ALA A 709 -21.71 73.74 -25.53
C ALA A 709 -21.50 72.22 -25.84
N SER A 710 -21.30 71.28 -24.90
CA SER A 710 -21.05 69.85 -25.19
C SER A 710 -22.13 68.78 -24.81
N GLU A 711 -23.42 69.11 -24.69
CA GLU A 711 -24.56 68.15 -24.72
C GLU A 711 -24.77 67.49 -26.10
N LEU A 712 -23.80 67.60 -27.01
CA LEU A 712 -23.79 67.01 -28.36
C LEU A 712 -22.85 65.79 -28.46
N VAL A 713 -22.74 65.02 -27.36
CA VAL A 713 -22.02 63.72 -27.29
C VAL A 713 -22.80 62.55 -27.94
N PHE A 714 -23.94 62.77 -28.59
CA PHE A 714 -24.62 61.71 -29.36
C PHE A 714 -24.92 62.14 -30.80
N SER A 715 -23.91 62.16 -31.66
CA SER A 715 -24.10 61.75 -33.07
C SER A 715 -22.78 61.60 -33.82
N SER A 716 -22.59 60.38 -34.35
CA SER A 716 -21.73 60.00 -35.48
C SER A 716 -20.19 59.95 -35.33
N GLY A 717 -19.66 58.73 -35.09
CA GLY A 717 -18.74 58.12 -36.08
C GLY A 717 -17.38 57.51 -35.65
N ALA A 718 -17.38 56.30 -35.02
CA ALA A 718 -16.40 55.18 -35.11
C ALA A 718 -14.89 55.37 -34.74
N PRO A 719 -14.06 54.30 -34.48
CA PRO A 719 -14.30 52.91 -34.04
C PRO A 719 -13.50 52.52 -32.74
N ALA A 720 -13.66 51.26 -32.31
CA ALA A 720 -13.27 50.67 -31.02
C ALA A 720 -11.77 50.30 -30.85
N PRO A 721 -11.23 50.32 -29.60
CA PRO A 721 -9.93 49.74 -29.25
C PRO A 721 -10.08 48.23 -28.97
N THR A 722 -10.32 47.43 -30.01
CA THR A 722 -10.37 45.95 -29.92
C THR A 722 -9.08 45.26 -30.38
N GLU A 723 -8.03 46.01 -30.75
CA GLU A 723 -6.74 45.43 -31.18
C GLU A 723 -5.62 45.49 -30.11
N LEU A 724 -5.85 46.16 -28.97
CA LEU A 724 -4.92 46.19 -27.83
C LEU A 724 -5.30 45.24 -26.68
N ALA A 725 -6.56 44.77 -26.63
CA ALA A 725 -6.99 43.74 -25.68
C ALA A 725 -6.62 42.32 -26.17
N ALA A 726 -6.60 42.09 -27.49
CA ALA A 726 -6.26 40.78 -28.07
C ALA A 726 -4.75 40.45 -27.99
N ALA A 727 -3.87 41.46 -27.94
CA ALA A 727 -2.42 41.26 -27.78
C ALA A 727 -2.01 41.00 -26.31
N ALA A 728 -2.79 41.50 -25.34
CA ALA A 728 -2.53 41.28 -23.92
C ALA A 728 -3.03 39.90 -23.43
N ASP A 729 -4.11 39.37 -24.00
CA ASP A 729 -4.65 38.06 -23.61
C ASP A 729 -3.82 36.88 -24.17
N ALA A 730 -3.17 37.04 -25.32
CA ALA A 730 -2.30 36.00 -25.90
C ALA A 730 -1.01 35.80 -25.08
N GLU A 731 -0.42 36.89 -24.56
CA GLU A 731 0.78 36.84 -23.71
C GLU A 731 0.47 36.32 -22.29
N ILE A 732 -0.74 36.58 -21.77
CA ILE A 732 -1.19 36.10 -20.44
C ILE A 732 -1.51 34.60 -20.42
N VAL A 733 -1.97 34.01 -21.54
CA VAL A 733 -2.20 32.55 -21.63
C VAL A 733 -0.89 31.78 -21.80
N GLU A 734 0.08 32.32 -22.54
CA GLU A 734 1.40 31.70 -22.72
C GLU A 734 2.28 31.80 -21.45
N LEU A 735 2.15 32.88 -20.68
CA LEU A 735 2.75 33.03 -19.35
C LEU A 735 2.09 32.16 -18.26
N ARG A 736 0.79 31.84 -18.39
CA ARG A 736 0.08 30.94 -17.46
C ARG A 736 0.38 29.46 -17.73
N ALA A 737 0.51 29.05 -19.00
CA ALA A 737 0.94 27.69 -19.35
C ALA A 737 2.38 27.40 -18.90
N GLN A 738 3.28 28.38 -18.95
CA GLN A 738 4.64 28.26 -18.41
C GLN A 738 4.70 28.26 -16.86
N ALA A 739 3.70 28.84 -16.19
CA ALA A 739 3.62 28.87 -14.72
C ALA A 739 3.06 27.55 -14.13
N ASP A 740 2.07 26.93 -14.78
CA ASP A 740 1.49 25.65 -14.33
C ASP A 740 2.46 24.47 -14.53
N ASP A 741 3.24 24.43 -15.63
CA ASP A 741 4.29 23.44 -15.87
C ASP A 741 5.48 23.53 -14.86
N GLN A 742 5.73 24.72 -14.31
CA GLN A 742 6.75 24.92 -13.25
C GLN A 742 6.21 24.62 -11.85
N LEU A 743 4.91 24.76 -11.62
CA LEU A 743 4.25 24.48 -10.34
C LEU A 743 4.15 22.98 -10.04
N GLU A 744 3.90 22.11 -11.03
CA GLU A 744 3.92 20.65 -10.84
C GLU A 744 5.29 20.12 -10.42
N LEU A 745 6.38 20.64 -11.02
CA LEU A 745 7.75 20.27 -10.68
C LEU A 745 8.20 20.82 -9.32
N VAL A 746 7.73 21.99 -8.92
CA VAL A 746 7.96 22.57 -7.57
C VAL A 746 7.17 21.82 -6.51
N GLN A 747 5.94 21.39 -6.80
CA GLN A 747 5.12 20.59 -5.88
C GLN A 747 5.66 19.17 -5.71
N LEU A 748 6.14 18.52 -6.78
CA LEU A 748 6.90 17.26 -6.68
C LEU A 748 8.21 17.46 -5.91
N GLY A 749 8.90 18.58 -6.11
CA GLY A 749 10.13 18.93 -5.39
C GLY A 749 9.93 19.21 -3.90
N MET A 750 8.80 19.83 -3.52
CA MET A 750 8.43 20.07 -2.12
C MET A 750 7.93 18.79 -1.43
N ALA A 751 7.15 17.94 -2.12
CA ALA A 751 6.73 16.65 -1.59
C ALA A 751 7.91 15.71 -1.35
N LEU A 752 8.90 15.72 -2.26
CA LEU A 752 10.15 14.98 -2.08
C LEU A 752 11.01 15.57 -0.95
N ALA A 753 11.05 16.90 -0.77
CA ALA A 753 11.79 17.56 0.30
C ALA A 753 11.21 17.31 1.71
N VAL A 754 9.88 17.16 1.84
CA VAL A 754 9.20 16.83 3.10
C VAL A 754 9.44 15.37 3.48
N VAL A 755 9.30 14.44 2.52
CA VAL A 755 9.63 13.02 2.72
C VAL A 755 11.12 12.85 3.04
N ASP A 756 12.01 13.63 2.41
CA ASP A 756 13.45 13.60 2.70
C ASP A 756 13.78 14.14 4.10
N HIS A 757 13.19 15.25 4.55
CA HIS A 757 13.47 15.78 5.90
C HIS A 757 13.00 14.81 7.00
N GLU A 758 11.91 14.07 6.78
CA GLU A 758 11.42 13.04 7.71
C GLU A 758 12.25 11.75 7.65
N VAL A 759 12.64 11.29 6.45
CA VAL A 759 13.49 10.10 6.29
C VAL A 759 14.89 10.34 6.87
N TRP A 760 15.52 11.49 6.58
CA TRP A 760 16.82 11.83 7.14
C TRP A 760 16.77 12.15 8.64
N ALA A 761 15.69 12.76 9.14
CA ALA A 761 15.48 12.90 10.59
C ALA A 761 15.31 11.54 11.28
N THR A 762 14.56 10.61 10.67
CA THR A 762 14.38 9.25 11.18
C THR A 762 15.70 8.47 11.19
N VAL A 763 16.49 8.57 10.12
CA VAL A 763 17.81 7.94 10.01
C VAL A 763 18.81 8.56 10.99
N ALA A 764 18.78 9.88 11.20
CA ALA A 764 19.60 10.54 12.21
C ALA A 764 19.22 10.09 13.64
N ASN A 765 17.92 9.94 13.92
CA ASN A 765 17.41 9.47 15.21
C ASN A 765 17.80 8.00 15.46
N ILE A 766 17.61 7.10 14.50
CA ILE A 766 18.01 5.70 14.63
C ILE A 766 19.54 5.58 14.81
N ARG A 767 20.33 6.37 14.08
CA ARG A 767 21.80 6.41 14.27
C ARG A 767 22.18 6.84 15.68
N SER A 768 21.50 7.84 16.21
CA SER A 768 21.68 8.32 17.57
C SER A 768 21.31 7.22 18.59
N ASP A 769 20.19 6.52 18.39
CA ASP A 769 19.71 5.49 19.31
C ASP A 769 20.60 4.24 19.29
N VAL A 770 21.06 3.80 18.12
CA VAL A 770 22.11 2.77 17.99
C VAL A 770 23.36 3.20 18.76
N ARG A 771 23.82 4.46 18.62
CA ARG A 771 24.98 4.96 19.37
C ARG A 771 24.77 4.98 20.89
N LYS A 772 23.57 5.31 21.38
CA LYS A 772 23.23 5.29 22.82
C LYS A 772 23.33 3.88 23.41
N VAL A 773 22.86 2.86 22.68
CA VAL A 773 22.96 1.44 23.07
C VAL A 773 24.43 0.98 23.21
N GLY A 774 25.36 1.60 22.48
CA GLY A 774 26.79 1.29 22.55
C GLY A 774 27.42 1.46 23.93
N SER A 775 26.90 2.35 24.78
CA SER A 775 27.35 2.53 26.17
C SER A 775 26.94 1.36 27.09
N TRP A 776 25.82 0.72 26.78
CA TRP A 776 25.28 -0.44 27.49
C TRP A 776 25.91 -1.74 27.00
N ALA A 777 26.11 -1.86 25.69
CA ALA A 777 26.79 -3.00 25.06
C ALA A 777 28.24 -3.15 25.54
N LYS A 778 28.98 -2.03 25.70
CA LYS A 778 30.36 -2.06 26.23
C LYS A 778 30.50 -2.63 27.64
N LYS A 779 29.41 -2.69 28.42
CA LYS A 779 29.39 -3.27 29.78
C LYS A 779 28.97 -4.74 29.80
N ASN A 780 28.54 -5.31 28.68
CA ASN A 780 28.07 -6.69 28.56
C ASN A 780 28.77 -7.42 27.38
N PRO A 781 29.74 -8.32 27.64
CA PRO A 781 30.58 -8.94 26.61
C PRO A 781 29.80 -9.68 25.50
N GLN A 782 28.64 -10.25 25.82
CA GLN A 782 27.79 -10.98 24.86
C GLN A 782 27.07 -10.04 23.88
N LEU A 783 26.79 -8.80 24.28
CA LEU A 783 26.05 -7.82 23.47
C LEU A 783 26.96 -6.96 22.60
N VAL A 784 28.27 -6.96 22.83
CA VAL A 784 29.25 -6.21 22.02
C VAL A 784 29.20 -6.66 20.56
N ARG A 785 29.16 -7.97 20.32
CA ARG A 785 29.07 -8.54 18.96
C ARG A 785 27.79 -8.11 18.25
N LEU A 786 26.65 -8.26 18.93
CA LEU A 786 25.34 -7.89 18.38
C LEU A 786 25.25 -6.38 18.09
N TYR A 787 25.81 -5.55 18.96
CA TYR A 787 25.91 -4.11 18.76
C TYR A 787 26.80 -3.73 17.58
N GLU A 788 27.95 -4.40 17.42
CA GLU A 788 28.85 -4.18 16.30
C GLU A 788 28.23 -4.59 14.96
N ASP A 789 27.48 -5.69 14.93
CA ASP A 789 26.75 -6.14 13.73
C ASP A 789 25.62 -5.16 13.39
N LEU A 790 24.80 -4.75 14.38
CA LEU A 790 23.69 -3.82 14.19
C LEU A 790 24.17 -2.41 13.78
N ARG A 791 25.30 -1.94 14.34
CA ARG A 791 25.96 -0.72 13.90
C ARG A 791 26.46 -0.83 12.45
N ARG A 792 27.07 -1.96 12.09
CA ARG A 792 27.59 -2.20 10.73
C ARG A 792 26.46 -2.25 9.70
N ASP A 793 25.37 -2.92 10.01
CA ASP A 793 24.18 -2.99 9.16
C ASP A 793 23.52 -1.63 8.99
N PHE A 794 23.49 -0.81 10.04
CA PHE A 794 22.99 0.55 9.97
C PHE A 794 23.91 1.48 9.15
N ASP A 795 25.24 1.41 9.35
CA ASP A 795 26.22 2.16 8.56
C ASP A 795 26.15 1.75 7.06
N HIS A 796 25.83 0.49 6.76
CA HIS A 796 25.53 0.02 5.40
C HIS A 796 24.24 0.65 4.83
N LEU A 797 23.18 0.75 5.63
CA LEU A 797 21.90 1.35 5.21
C LEU A 797 22.03 2.86 4.99
N ASP A 798 22.82 3.54 5.82
CA ASP A 798 23.16 4.97 5.66
C ASP A 798 23.93 5.23 4.37
N SER A 799 24.88 4.34 4.03
CA SER A 799 25.62 4.40 2.77
C SER A 799 24.68 4.27 1.56
N TYR A 800 23.61 3.48 1.66
CA TYR A 800 22.58 3.35 0.63
C TYR A 800 21.76 4.62 0.42
N LEU A 801 21.41 5.30 1.50
CA LEU A 801 20.68 6.56 1.45
C LEU A 801 21.56 7.71 0.97
N THR A 802 22.87 7.65 1.25
CA THR A 802 23.84 8.65 0.78
C THR A 802 24.05 8.59 -0.74
N LEU A 803 23.74 7.44 -1.37
CA LEU A 803 23.70 7.30 -2.84
C LEU A 803 22.49 8.02 -3.47
N LEU A 804 21.46 8.37 -2.68
CA LEU A 804 20.30 9.16 -3.10
C LEU A 804 20.50 10.68 -2.93
N THR A 805 21.55 11.10 -2.21
CA THR A 805 21.87 12.51 -1.93
C THR A 805 22.03 13.42 -3.17
N PRO A 806 22.48 12.99 -4.37
CA PRO A 806 22.65 13.92 -5.48
C PRO A 806 21.34 14.29 -6.21
N MET A 807 20.16 13.98 -5.66
CA MET A 807 18.92 14.64 -6.12
C MET A 807 18.86 16.12 -5.72
N GLN A 808 19.61 16.55 -4.70
CA GLN A 808 19.65 17.94 -4.23
C GLN A 808 20.22 18.98 -5.22
N ARG A 809 20.84 18.58 -6.34
CA ARG A 809 21.35 19.53 -7.36
C ARG A 809 20.72 19.37 -8.75
N ARG A 810 19.64 18.59 -8.87
CA ARG A 810 18.96 18.25 -10.13
C ARG A 810 17.92 19.28 -10.60
N LEU A 811 18.17 20.57 -10.34
CA LEU A 811 17.46 21.69 -10.98
C LEU A 811 18.34 22.44 -12.00
N ARG A 812 19.33 21.77 -12.62
CA ARG A 812 20.04 22.33 -13.79
C ARG A 812 19.91 21.42 -15.00
N ARG A 813 18.85 21.67 -15.78
CA ARG A 813 18.70 21.20 -17.17
C ARG A 813 19.64 21.98 -18.09
N ALA A 814 20.91 21.55 -18.20
CA ALA A 814 21.76 21.89 -19.35
C ALA A 814 22.92 20.90 -19.46
N LYS A 815 23.24 20.45 -20.68
CA LYS A 815 24.52 19.79 -20.96
C LYS A 815 25.63 20.81 -20.70
N THR A 816 26.56 20.48 -19.82
CA THR A 816 27.71 21.35 -19.51
C THR A 816 28.98 20.76 -20.10
N THR A 817 29.96 21.61 -20.40
CA THR A 817 31.31 21.14 -20.71
C THR A 817 32.04 20.85 -19.40
N ILE A 818 32.27 19.57 -19.11
CA ILE A 818 33.01 19.10 -17.94
C ILE A 818 34.48 18.99 -18.35
N LYS A 819 35.38 19.70 -17.66
CA LYS A 819 36.83 19.61 -17.92
C LYS A 819 37.43 18.49 -17.07
N GLY A 820 38.41 17.75 -17.61
CA GLY A 820 39.13 16.73 -16.83
C GLY A 820 39.87 17.31 -15.62
N SER A 821 40.30 18.58 -15.69
CA SER A 821 40.84 19.33 -14.55
C SER A 821 39.85 19.47 -13.39
N ASP A 822 38.55 19.57 -13.68
CA ASP A 822 37.52 19.72 -12.65
C ASP A 822 37.17 18.36 -12.02
N ILE A 823 37.17 17.29 -12.83
CA ILE A 823 36.99 15.91 -12.34
C ILE A 823 38.11 15.53 -11.37
N SER A 824 39.36 15.71 -11.77
CA SER A 824 40.52 15.38 -10.92
C SER A 824 40.56 16.20 -9.63
N ARG A 825 40.26 17.51 -9.69
CA ARG A 825 40.15 18.37 -8.48
C ARG A 825 39.07 17.86 -7.53
N TYR A 826 37.87 17.63 -8.05
CA TYR A 826 36.74 17.17 -7.25
C TYR A 826 36.99 15.82 -6.56
N LEU A 827 37.61 14.86 -7.25
CA LEU A 827 37.92 13.55 -6.66
C LEU A 827 38.94 13.67 -5.53
N ARG A 828 39.98 14.51 -5.69
CA ARG A 828 40.95 14.76 -4.62
C ARG A 828 40.29 15.41 -3.40
N GLU A 829 39.41 16.37 -3.60
CA GLU A 829 38.69 17.05 -2.52
C GLU A 829 37.74 16.09 -1.80
N LEU A 830 36.94 15.32 -2.55
CA LEU A 830 35.93 14.40 -2.01
C LEU A 830 36.56 13.27 -1.19
N PHE A 831 37.68 12.71 -1.66
CA PHE A 831 38.32 11.55 -1.04
C PHE A 831 39.56 11.90 -0.20
N TRP A 832 39.86 13.18 0.02
CA TRP A 832 41.10 13.65 0.69
C TRP A 832 41.48 12.84 1.94
N GLY A 833 40.54 12.69 2.88
CA GLY A 833 40.79 11.93 4.12
C GLY A 833 41.11 10.46 3.86
N ARG A 834 40.32 9.80 3.01
CA ARG A 834 40.48 8.37 2.68
C ARG A 834 41.73 8.10 1.85
N LEU A 835 42.12 9.01 0.97
CA LEU A 835 43.36 8.95 0.20
C LEU A 835 44.57 9.00 1.13
N LYS A 836 44.55 9.90 2.12
CA LYS A 836 45.61 10.01 3.14
C LYS A 836 45.67 8.77 4.03
N ASP A 837 44.52 8.26 4.46
CA ASP A 837 44.43 7.08 5.35
C ASP A 837 44.94 5.79 4.68
N VAL A 838 44.82 5.68 3.35
CA VAL A 838 45.26 4.51 2.56
C VAL A 838 46.55 4.80 1.79
N GLY A 839 47.19 5.97 1.99
CA GLY A 839 48.43 6.31 1.27
C GLY A 839 48.32 6.27 -0.25
N VAL A 840 47.17 6.69 -0.82
CA VAL A 840 46.92 6.68 -2.27
C VAL A 840 46.96 8.08 -2.86
N GLU A 841 47.70 8.26 -3.95
CA GLU A 841 47.74 9.53 -4.70
C GLU A 841 46.95 9.47 -6.02
N ILE A 842 46.23 10.55 -6.35
CA ILE A 842 45.54 10.68 -7.65
C ILE A 842 46.34 11.58 -8.59
N ASN A 843 46.97 10.96 -9.58
CA ASN A 843 47.78 11.61 -10.60
C ASN A 843 46.98 11.77 -11.89
N ALA A 844 46.81 13.01 -12.37
CA ALA A 844 46.09 13.30 -13.60
C ALA A 844 47.06 13.83 -14.66
N SER A 845 47.16 13.17 -15.81
CA SER A 845 48.04 13.56 -16.91
C SER A 845 47.66 14.92 -17.50
N ARG A 846 48.59 15.57 -18.20
CA ARG A 846 48.29 16.84 -18.90
C ARG A 846 47.19 16.65 -19.94
N ASP A 847 47.19 15.49 -20.60
CA ASP A 847 46.21 15.15 -21.63
C ASP A 847 44.82 14.96 -21.01
N PHE A 848 44.70 14.26 -19.88
CA PHE A 848 43.44 14.14 -19.14
C PHE A 848 42.90 15.49 -18.68
N GLN A 849 43.77 16.34 -18.12
CA GLN A 849 43.36 17.67 -17.64
C GLN A 849 42.82 18.56 -18.78
N ALA A 850 43.31 18.36 -20.01
CA ALA A 850 42.87 19.09 -21.19
C ALA A 850 41.54 18.59 -21.80
N VAL A 851 41.07 17.38 -21.41
CA VAL A 851 39.83 16.82 -21.98
C VAL A 851 38.60 17.64 -21.61
N LYS A 852 37.68 17.76 -22.58
CA LYS A 852 36.37 18.40 -22.43
C LYS A 852 35.27 17.42 -22.80
N ILE A 853 34.45 17.06 -21.82
CA ILE A 853 33.32 16.14 -22.00
C ILE A 853 32.03 16.97 -22.07
N SER A 854 31.27 16.82 -23.15
CA SER A 854 29.94 17.43 -23.26
C SER A 854 28.89 16.49 -22.68
N GLY A 855 28.34 16.82 -21.50
CA GLY A 855 27.39 15.94 -20.84
C GLY A 855 26.89 16.47 -19.49
N TYR A 856 26.18 15.61 -18.76
CA TYR A 856 25.64 15.96 -17.45
C TYR A 856 26.64 15.58 -16.36
N ALA A 857 26.95 16.51 -15.46
CA ALA A 857 27.80 16.24 -14.29
C ALA A 857 27.25 15.06 -13.46
N SER A 858 25.92 14.95 -13.34
CA SER A 858 25.23 13.84 -12.67
C SER A 858 25.42 12.47 -13.33
N THR A 859 26.01 12.41 -14.52
CA THR A 859 26.34 11.16 -15.22
C THR A 859 27.79 10.78 -14.98
N PHE A 860 28.73 11.71 -15.21
CA PHE A 860 30.16 11.39 -15.21
C PHE A 860 30.79 11.34 -13.82
N TYR A 861 30.43 12.25 -12.91
CA TYR A 861 31.02 12.26 -11.56
C TYR A 861 30.76 10.96 -10.78
N PRO A 862 29.53 10.41 -10.74
CA PRO A 862 29.28 9.14 -10.04
C PRO A 862 30.09 7.96 -10.56
N VAL A 863 30.39 7.91 -11.86
CA VAL A 863 31.23 6.87 -12.46
C VAL A 863 32.63 6.91 -11.87
N PHE A 864 33.27 8.07 -11.85
CA PHE A 864 34.61 8.21 -11.29
C PHE A 864 34.63 8.01 -9.77
N ILE A 865 33.58 8.42 -9.05
CA ILE A 865 33.42 8.13 -7.61
C ILE A 865 33.41 6.62 -7.38
N ASN A 866 32.63 5.86 -8.16
CA ASN A 866 32.54 4.40 -8.03
C ASN A 866 33.88 3.72 -8.34
N LEU A 867 34.61 4.21 -9.34
CA LEU A 867 35.95 3.69 -9.67
C LEU A 867 36.94 3.96 -8.52
N VAL A 868 36.99 5.18 -8.00
CA VAL A 868 37.88 5.55 -6.89
C VAL A 868 37.55 4.77 -5.61
N ASP A 869 36.26 4.60 -5.28
CA ASP A 869 35.87 3.84 -4.10
C ASP A 869 36.26 2.36 -4.19
N ASN A 870 36.13 1.76 -5.39
CA ASN A 870 36.59 0.40 -5.67
C ASN A 870 38.13 0.30 -5.54
N SER A 871 38.87 1.21 -6.17
CA SER A 871 40.34 1.19 -6.12
C SER A 871 40.86 1.35 -4.69
N LEU A 872 40.31 2.28 -3.90
CA LEU A 872 40.71 2.47 -2.50
C LEU A 872 40.46 1.23 -1.63
N TYR A 873 39.37 0.52 -1.88
CA TYR A 873 39.07 -0.71 -1.16
C TYR A 873 40.09 -1.81 -1.48
N TRP A 874 40.36 -2.04 -2.76
CA TRP A 874 41.23 -3.13 -3.20
C TRP A 874 42.71 -2.87 -2.91
N ILE A 875 43.19 -1.63 -3.06
CA ILE A 875 44.55 -1.24 -2.66
C ILE A 875 44.75 -1.45 -1.16
N ARG A 876 43.74 -1.10 -0.33
CA ARG A 876 43.80 -1.33 1.11
C ARG A 876 43.91 -2.80 1.49
N GLN A 877 43.35 -3.72 0.72
CA GLN A 877 43.43 -5.15 0.99
C GLN A 877 44.73 -5.82 0.51
N ALA A 878 45.51 -5.15 -0.35
CA ALA A 878 46.63 -5.77 -1.06
C ALA A 878 47.93 -5.94 -0.22
N GLY A 879 48.03 -5.47 1.04
CA GLY A 879 49.22 -5.72 1.86
C GLY A 879 49.34 -4.95 3.20
N THR A 880 50.42 -5.19 3.95
CA THR A 880 50.70 -4.65 5.30
C THR A 880 51.07 -3.16 5.36
N GLU A 881 51.48 -2.56 4.23
CA GLU A 881 51.56 -1.11 4.05
C GLU A 881 50.77 -0.76 2.77
N PRO A 882 49.48 -0.40 2.88
CA PRO A 882 48.70 -0.04 1.70
C PRO A 882 49.15 1.35 1.26
N THR A 883 49.96 1.40 0.21
CA THR A 883 50.26 2.61 -0.55
C THR A 883 50.02 2.31 -2.02
N GLY A 884 49.45 3.26 -2.76
CA GLY A 884 49.12 3.02 -4.17
C GLY A 884 48.89 4.31 -4.94
N SER A 885 48.52 4.18 -6.21
CA SER A 885 48.24 5.30 -7.08
C SER A 885 47.02 5.05 -7.95
N ILE A 886 46.29 6.13 -8.20
CA ILE A 886 45.23 6.20 -9.21
C ILE A 886 45.70 7.17 -10.30
N GLU A 887 45.78 6.69 -11.53
CA GLU A 887 46.17 7.45 -12.69
C GLU A 887 44.94 7.77 -13.55
N LEU A 888 44.75 9.04 -13.85
CA LEU A 888 43.74 9.55 -14.77
C LEU A 888 44.47 10.05 -16.03
N ASP A 889 44.27 9.37 -17.15
CA ASP A 889 44.93 9.67 -18.42
C ASP A 889 43.92 9.76 -19.58
N ALA A 890 44.31 10.27 -20.74
CA ALA A 890 43.47 10.35 -21.93
C ALA A 890 44.26 10.01 -23.20
N ARG A 891 43.71 9.10 -24.00
CA ARG A 891 44.26 8.72 -25.32
C ARG A 891 43.28 9.16 -26.41
N GLY A 892 43.50 10.35 -26.96
CA GLY A 892 42.54 10.97 -27.89
C GLY A 892 41.22 11.31 -27.17
N GLU A 893 40.11 10.72 -27.62
CA GLU A 893 38.77 10.90 -27.00
C GLU A 893 38.45 9.85 -25.93
N THR A 894 39.34 8.88 -25.71
CA THR A 894 39.18 7.81 -24.72
C THR A 894 39.81 8.23 -23.40
N LEU A 895 39.01 8.27 -22.34
CA LEU A 895 39.47 8.47 -20.96
C LEU A 895 39.98 7.14 -20.41
N VAL A 896 41.11 7.18 -19.73
CA VAL A 896 41.75 6.02 -19.12
C VAL A 896 41.80 6.24 -17.63
N TYR A 897 41.22 5.31 -16.87
CA TYR A 897 41.34 5.24 -15.42
C TYR A 897 42.17 4.01 -15.08
N ARG A 898 43.24 4.17 -14.31
CA ARG A 898 44.07 3.06 -13.85
C ARG A 898 44.30 3.15 -12.35
N ASP A 899 44.29 2.01 -11.67
CA ASP A 899 44.72 1.91 -10.27
C ASP A 899 45.80 0.87 -10.08
N SER A 900 46.58 1.02 -9.00
CA SER A 900 47.65 0.08 -8.60
C SER A 900 47.15 -1.03 -7.65
N GLY A 901 45.87 -1.42 -7.72
CA GLY A 901 45.31 -2.49 -6.92
C GLY A 901 45.83 -3.89 -7.33
N PRO A 902 45.25 -4.97 -6.80
CA PRO A 902 45.64 -6.35 -7.13
C PRO A 902 45.25 -6.79 -8.55
N GLY A 903 44.62 -5.92 -9.34
CA GLY A 903 44.08 -6.26 -10.66
C GLY A 903 42.78 -7.06 -10.60
N ILE A 904 42.22 -7.33 -11.78
CA ILE A 904 41.01 -8.14 -11.95
C ILE A 904 41.41 -9.40 -12.71
N ALA A 905 41.16 -10.58 -12.14
CA ALA A 905 41.50 -11.85 -12.78
C ALA A 905 40.68 -12.10 -14.05
N ASP A 906 41.29 -12.69 -15.07
CA ASP A 906 40.69 -12.96 -16.39
C ASP A 906 39.37 -13.75 -16.29
N GLU A 907 39.28 -14.67 -15.31
CA GLU A 907 38.10 -15.50 -15.05
C GLU A 907 36.84 -14.68 -14.69
N ILE A 908 37.03 -13.50 -14.08
CA ILE A 908 35.95 -12.63 -13.61
C ILE A 908 35.81 -11.36 -14.46
N ALA A 909 36.78 -11.04 -15.31
CA ALA A 909 36.81 -9.86 -16.17
C ALA A 909 35.52 -9.68 -16.99
N GLY A 910 34.97 -10.77 -17.52
CA GLY A 910 33.73 -10.75 -18.32
C GLY A 910 32.45 -10.45 -17.52
N ARG A 911 32.50 -10.48 -16.19
CA ARG A 911 31.34 -10.37 -15.29
C ARG A 911 31.36 -9.15 -14.39
N VAL A 912 32.44 -8.36 -14.39
CA VAL A 912 32.59 -7.22 -13.47
C VAL A 912 31.55 -6.12 -13.64
N PHE A 913 30.85 -6.08 -14.79
CA PHE A 913 29.76 -5.15 -15.07
C PHE A 913 28.37 -5.78 -14.90
N ASP A 914 28.27 -7.06 -14.52
CA ASP A 914 26.99 -7.74 -14.28
C ASP A 914 26.34 -7.24 -12.98
N PHE A 915 25.01 -7.13 -13.00
CA PHE A 915 24.25 -6.74 -11.81
C PHE A 915 24.42 -7.76 -10.68
N GLY A 916 24.85 -7.27 -9.51
CA GLY A 916 25.01 -8.10 -8.31
C GLY A 916 26.33 -8.84 -8.24
N PHE A 917 27.20 -8.74 -9.26
CA PHE A 917 28.50 -9.38 -9.25
C PHE A 917 29.53 -8.57 -8.45
N THR A 918 30.17 -9.20 -7.46
CA THR A 918 31.16 -8.56 -6.58
C THR A 918 32.03 -9.61 -5.91
N THR A 919 33.33 -9.32 -5.81
CA THR A 919 34.30 -10.10 -5.04
C THR A 919 34.62 -9.45 -3.68
N LYS A 920 34.14 -8.22 -3.45
CA LYS A 920 34.30 -7.48 -2.18
C LYS A 920 33.42 -8.11 -1.09
N PRO A 921 33.96 -8.64 0.03
CA PRO A 921 33.16 -9.17 1.13
C PRO A 921 32.17 -8.14 1.68
N GLY A 922 30.87 -8.49 1.68
CA GLY A 922 29.76 -7.59 2.03
C GLY A 922 29.39 -6.55 0.96
N GLY A 923 30.10 -6.53 -0.18
CA GLY A 923 29.73 -5.73 -1.35
C GLY A 923 28.48 -6.27 -2.03
N ARG A 924 27.72 -5.40 -2.70
CA ARG A 924 26.46 -5.76 -3.39
C ARG A 924 26.56 -5.79 -4.92
N GLY A 925 27.74 -5.49 -5.50
CA GLY A 925 27.97 -5.66 -6.94
C GLY A 925 27.19 -4.74 -7.87
N LEU A 926 26.78 -3.56 -7.38
CA LEU A 926 25.99 -2.61 -8.15
C LEU A 926 26.82 -1.46 -8.73
N GLY A 927 28.00 -1.17 -8.19
CA GLY A 927 28.77 0.04 -8.54
C GLY A 927 29.19 0.13 -10.01
N LEU A 928 29.82 -0.92 -10.54
CA LEU A 928 30.27 -0.97 -11.94
C LEU A 928 29.11 -1.18 -12.92
N ALA A 929 28.10 -1.99 -12.56
CA ALA A 929 26.90 -2.20 -13.36
C ALA A 929 26.11 -0.88 -13.56
N ILE A 930 25.95 -0.09 -12.49
CA ILE A 930 25.31 1.24 -12.55
C ILE A 930 26.16 2.21 -13.36
N ALA A 931 27.49 2.21 -13.17
CA ALA A 931 28.39 3.06 -13.95
C ALA A 931 28.28 2.79 -15.46
N SER A 932 28.21 1.51 -15.86
CA SER A 932 27.98 1.12 -17.26
C SER A 932 26.64 1.60 -17.78
N GLN A 933 25.54 1.35 -17.06
CA GLN A 933 24.21 1.79 -17.52
C GLN A 933 24.06 3.31 -17.63
N VAL A 934 24.65 4.04 -16.69
CA VAL A 934 24.60 5.51 -16.66
C VAL A 934 25.39 6.10 -17.84
N LEU A 935 26.56 5.54 -18.16
CA LEU A 935 27.33 5.92 -19.35
C LEU A 935 26.62 5.53 -20.65
N ASP A 936 26.07 4.31 -20.72
CA ASP A 936 25.36 3.81 -21.91
C ASP A 936 24.18 4.72 -22.29
N ARG A 937 23.39 5.15 -21.30
CA ARG A 937 22.29 6.11 -21.52
C ARG A 937 22.77 7.50 -21.95
N ALA A 938 24.01 7.86 -21.64
CA ALA A 938 24.63 9.11 -22.06
C ALA A 938 25.36 9.02 -23.40
N GLY A 939 25.34 7.85 -24.06
CA GLY A 939 26.03 7.61 -25.34
C GLY A 939 27.52 7.32 -25.18
N TRP A 940 27.96 6.92 -23.98
CA TRP A 940 29.33 6.53 -23.66
C TRP A 940 29.37 5.05 -23.26
N SER A 941 30.54 4.43 -23.30
CA SER A 941 30.76 3.09 -22.79
C SER A 941 31.97 3.05 -21.87
N ILE A 942 31.94 2.12 -20.92
CA ILE A 942 33.08 1.74 -20.07
C ILE A 942 33.40 0.28 -20.33
N ARG A 943 34.69 -0.05 -20.40
CA ARG A 943 35.16 -1.43 -20.50
C ARG A 943 36.44 -1.61 -19.69
N LEU A 944 36.68 -2.83 -19.25
CA LEU A 944 37.96 -3.24 -18.69
C LEU A 944 38.97 -3.45 -19.83
N ASP A 945 40.23 -3.10 -19.59
CA ASP A 945 41.35 -3.26 -20.53
C ASP A 945 42.54 -3.89 -19.82
N ASP A 946 43.37 -4.60 -20.57
CA ASP A 946 44.48 -5.36 -20.01
C ASP A 946 45.56 -4.41 -19.47
N CYS A 947 46.02 -4.67 -18.24
CA CYS A 947 47.11 -3.95 -17.60
C CYS A 947 48.03 -4.93 -16.88
N GLN A 948 49.34 -4.72 -16.94
CA GLN A 948 50.32 -5.58 -16.28
C GLN A 948 50.26 -5.46 -14.75
N ASP A 949 50.01 -4.25 -14.25
CA ASP A 949 49.90 -3.95 -12.82
C ASP A 949 48.56 -3.24 -12.56
N GLY A 950 47.72 -3.82 -11.71
CA GLY A 950 46.44 -3.27 -11.28
C GLY A 950 45.31 -3.36 -12.30
N SER A 951 44.33 -2.45 -12.23
CA SER A 951 43.12 -2.48 -13.07
C SER A 951 43.05 -1.25 -13.96
N GLN A 952 42.66 -1.44 -15.23
CA GLN A 952 42.49 -0.35 -16.20
C GLN A 952 41.09 -0.34 -16.80
N PHE A 953 40.43 0.82 -16.74
CA PHE A 953 39.12 1.06 -17.33
C PHE A 953 39.20 2.11 -18.43
N LEU A 954 38.66 1.79 -19.61
CA LEU A 954 38.55 2.70 -20.75
C LEU A 954 37.12 3.23 -20.85
N ILE A 955 36.96 4.55 -20.82
CA ILE A 955 35.68 5.24 -20.97
C ILE A 955 35.71 6.07 -22.26
N GLN A 956 34.81 5.78 -23.20
CA GLN A 956 34.80 6.44 -24.52
C GLN A 956 33.39 6.67 -25.04
N GLN A 957 33.22 7.65 -25.92
CA GLN A 957 31.94 7.89 -26.58
C GLN A 957 31.65 6.78 -27.60
N ARG A 958 30.41 6.27 -27.65
CA ARG A 958 30.02 5.31 -28.69
C ARG A 958 30.02 6.04 -30.03
N ARG A 959 30.81 5.56 -31.00
CA ARG A 959 30.71 6.02 -32.39
C ARG A 959 29.38 5.54 -32.94
N ASN A 960 28.47 6.47 -33.27
CA ASN A 960 27.30 6.16 -34.08
C ASN A 960 27.82 5.73 -35.47
N ASN A 961 27.88 4.42 -35.72
CA ASN A 961 27.82 3.95 -37.09
C ASN A 961 26.43 4.34 -37.60
N ARG A 962 26.41 5.31 -38.53
CA ARG A 962 25.22 5.68 -39.29
C ARG A 962 24.71 4.50 -40.11
#